data_AF-A0A940VWD3-F1
#
_entry.id   AF-A0A940VWD3-F1
#
_cell.length_a   1.000
_cell.length_b   1.000
_cell.length_c   1.000
_cell.angle_alpha   90.00
_cell.angle_beta   90.00
_cell.angle_gamma   90.00
#
_symmetry.space_group_name_H-M   'P 1'
#
loop_
_entity.id
_entity.type
_entity.pdbx_description
1 polymer ?
#
loop_
_entity_poly.entity_id
_entity_poly.type
_entity_poly.pdbx_seq_one_letter_code
_entity_poly.pdbx_strand_id
1 'polypeptide(L)'
;IVLANKAFVKLSGYPKAALESCKKWTEIHRLDGEKGTAPHEATLVDCKGREIPALLTVSPLVMDGLSIVSVVKRPRNIYAERLLTKYQLLFDSVRDIVLIVNADGRVIGANQAAVQSYGYSKEELQSMSLCELRQSASSTAVQKYLFECKFRPTLFEVNGLRKDGSTFQMEVKSCSANVMGKLFIISVGRDITERKLYEKHLHEAQKKTQALIKAIPDSLFRIGRDGTIYQDSIHSDSALYTGKKATGKNIADVLPRQTAKRLARGIGKVLRTHTLVTLEFQYSNGELPLFLEVRLAACGDDEVMAIVRDITDRKEMEDQLRYMSFHDALTGLYNRAYFEQEMARLQMVRQVGAGLVMCDVDGLKLINDSLGHLAGDQVLKEVAQIIKSTFRASDIVARIGGDEFAVLLQEQSVVDCAKICKRINRKVARYNVERELMPIGLAIGYAVNKTASDNLDELLKEADNRMYRQKLHHHESSKSAIVDALIKALQTRDHITDGHAERLEGLVTLLAESVGISHNIHPDLALFARFHDLGKVGIPDHILFKPARLTDKEFVIMKQHSEIGYRIALSIPDLQPIAEWILHHHEWWGGQGYPGGLQKHEIPIECRILTIVDAYDAMTNNRPYHKAMSRKQAVIELERCSGTQFDPELVRSFVKLI
;
A
#
# COMPACT_ATOMS: atom_id res chain seq x y z
N ILE A 1 10.02 -89.59 70.72
CA ILE A 1 9.17 -90.36 69.75
C ILE A 1 9.34 -91.82 70.14
N VAL A 2 8.30 -92.64 70.24
CA VAL A 2 8.49 -94.01 70.79
C VAL A 2 9.01 -94.98 69.73
N LEU A 3 8.56 -94.83 68.48
CA LEU A 3 9.02 -95.66 67.37
C LEU A 3 9.02 -94.86 66.06
N ALA A 4 10.06 -95.00 65.24
CA ALA A 4 10.18 -94.35 63.94
C ALA A 4 10.44 -95.38 62.83
N ASN A 5 9.63 -95.35 61.77
CA ASN A 5 9.82 -96.23 60.61
C ASN A 5 10.98 -95.75 59.72
N LYS A 6 11.48 -96.64 58.84
CA LYS A 6 12.61 -96.32 57.94
C LYS A 6 12.36 -95.11 57.03
N ALA A 7 11.12 -94.91 56.59
CA ALA A 7 10.76 -93.79 55.72
C ALA A 7 10.87 -92.44 56.45
N PHE A 8 10.41 -92.37 57.69
CA PHE A 8 10.50 -91.18 58.53
C PHE A 8 11.94 -90.90 58.97
N VAL A 9 12.73 -91.94 59.27
CA VAL A 9 14.18 -91.82 59.51
C VAL A 9 14.88 -91.19 58.30
N LYS A 10 14.56 -91.66 57.08
CA LYS A 10 15.13 -91.10 55.85
C LYS A 10 14.66 -89.67 55.57
N LEU A 11 13.40 -89.35 55.89
CA LEU A 11 12.82 -88.02 55.69
C LEU A 11 13.41 -86.97 56.66
N SER A 12 13.53 -87.34 57.95
CA SER A 12 14.03 -86.45 59.00
C SER A 12 15.56 -86.37 59.06
N GLY A 13 16.27 -87.36 58.51
CA GLY A 13 17.73 -87.41 58.47
C GLY A 13 18.41 -87.73 59.82
N TYR A 14 17.66 -87.91 60.90
CA TYR A 14 18.22 -88.31 62.20
C TYR A 14 18.43 -89.84 62.27
N PRO A 15 19.48 -90.32 62.96
CA PRO A 15 19.61 -91.74 63.27
C PRO A 15 18.39 -92.25 64.05
N LYS A 16 17.92 -93.47 63.76
CA LYS A 16 16.73 -94.06 64.41
C LYS A 16 16.82 -94.01 65.94
N ALA A 17 17.98 -94.36 66.49
CA ALA A 17 18.24 -94.32 67.93
C ALA A 17 18.03 -92.92 68.53
N ALA A 18 18.48 -91.86 67.83
CA ALA A 18 18.34 -90.48 68.32
C ALA A 18 16.89 -89.97 68.30
N LEU A 19 16.09 -90.40 67.31
CA LEU A 19 14.65 -90.10 67.26
C LEU A 19 13.91 -90.79 68.41
N GLU A 20 14.26 -92.04 68.70
CA GLU A 20 13.55 -92.88 69.67
C GLU A 20 13.96 -92.58 71.13
N SER A 21 15.20 -92.14 71.38
CA SER A 21 15.71 -91.93 72.75
C SER A 21 15.69 -90.49 73.26
N CYS A 22 15.85 -89.47 72.41
CA CYS A 22 16.16 -88.10 72.88
C CYS A 22 15.37 -86.96 72.23
N LYS A 23 14.59 -87.19 71.17
CA LYS A 23 13.83 -86.12 70.50
C LYS A 23 12.34 -86.13 70.85
N LYS A 24 11.84 -84.99 71.31
CA LYS A 24 10.39 -84.76 71.45
C LYS A 24 9.79 -84.50 70.06
N TRP A 25 8.57 -84.99 69.82
CA TRP A 25 7.88 -84.77 68.54
C TRP A 25 7.82 -83.28 68.20
N THR A 26 7.50 -82.43 69.17
CA THR A 26 7.48 -80.95 69.08
C THR A 26 8.80 -80.28 68.71
N GLU A 27 9.93 -80.96 68.80
CA GLU A 27 11.24 -80.41 68.42
C GLU A 27 11.56 -80.58 66.93
N ILE A 28 10.86 -81.50 66.25
CA ILE A 28 11.12 -81.84 64.85
C ILE A 28 9.94 -81.56 63.93
N HIS A 29 8.83 -81.03 64.46
CA HIS A 29 7.69 -80.55 63.68
C HIS A 29 7.14 -79.24 64.27
N ARG A 30 6.60 -78.38 63.41
CA ARG A 30 5.70 -77.28 63.77
C ARG A 30 4.39 -77.47 63.01
N LEU A 31 3.27 -77.36 63.72
CA LEU A 31 1.94 -77.40 63.10
C LEU A 31 1.62 -76.02 62.55
N ASP A 32 1.15 -75.97 61.30
CA ASP A 32 0.68 -74.75 60.67
C ASP A 32 -0.87 -74.75 60.75
N GLY A 33 -1.45 -74.67 61.97
CA GLY A 33 -2.91 -74.66 62.19
C GLY A 33 -3.44 -75.32 63.49
N GLU A 34 -4.76 -75.30 63.70
CA GLU A 34 -5.44 -75.87 64.89
C GLU A 34 -5.52 -77.41 64.88
N LYS A 35 -5.44 -78.03 66.07
CA LYS A 35 -5.42 -79.50 66.24
C LYS A 35 -6.80 -80.13 66.02
N GLY A 36 -6.91 -80.99 65.01
CA GLY A 36 -8.06 -81.88 64.79
C GLY A 36 -7.64 -83.28 64.29
N THR A 37 -8.58 -84.20 64.11
CA THR A 37 -8.32 -85.58 63.63
C THR A 37 -8.15 -85.70 62.10
N ALA A 38 -8.24 -84.59 61.35
CA ALA A 38 -8.02 -84.52 59.90
C ALA A 38 -6.52 -84.36 59.52
N PRO A 39 -6.12 -84.57 58.25
CA PRO A 39 -4.76 -84.27 57.81
C PRO A 39 -4.48 -82.76 57.87
N HIS A 40 -3.40 -82.35 58.55
CA HIS A 40 -2.99 -80.96 58.72
C HIS A 40 -1.68 -80.66 58.00
N GLU A 41 -1.55 -79.43 57.51
CA GLU A 41 -0.27 -78.94 57.00
C GLU A 41 0.69 -78.68 58.16
N ALA A 42 1.94 -79.09 57.97
CA ALA A 42 2.98 -78.93 58.95
C ALA A 42 4.35 -78.84 58.31
N THR A 43 5.27 -78.26 59.06
CA THR A 43 6.66 -78.15 58.65
C THR A 43 7.53 -79.04 59.54
N LEU A 44 8.22 -79.99 58.92
CA LEU A 44 9.22 -80.82 59.59
C LEU A 44 10.61 -80.20 59.48
N VAL A 45 11.42 -80.34 60.52
CA VAL A 45 12.81 -79.86 60.52
C VAL A 45 13.75 -81.06 60.52
N ASP A 46 14.57 -81.19 59.49
CA ASP A 46 15.54 -82.27 59.38
C ASP A 46 16.76 -82.07 60.32
N CYS A 47 17.63 -83.08 60.41
CA CYS A 47 18.83 -83.04 61.26
C CYS A 47 19.85 -81.94 60.90
N LYS A 48 19.70 -81.29 59.74
CA LYS A 48 20.52 -80.18 59.26
C LYS A 48 19.79 -78.83 59.39
N GLY A 49 18.62 -78.80 60.02
CA GLY A 49 17.82 -77.58 60.20
C GLY A 49 17.01 -77.16 58.97
N ARG A 50 16.85 -78.01 57.95
CA ARG A 50 16.07 -77.68 56.75
C ARG A 50 14.59 -77.94 56.98
N GLU A 51 13.78 -76.96 56.62
CA GLU A 51 12.32 -77.05 56.68
C GLU A 51 11.78 -77.86 55.50
N ILE A 52 11.01 -78.90 55.80
CA ILE A 52 10.39 -79.82 54.85
C ILE A 52 8.88 -79.70 55.01
N PRO A 53 8.15 -79.17 54.01
CA PRO A 53 6.70 -79.13 54.06
C PRO A 53 6.13 -80.55 53.97
N ALA A 54 5.26 -80.88 54.92
CA ALA A 54 4.64 -82.19 55.05
C ALA A 54 3.16 -82.07 55.42
N LEU A 55 2.41 -83.12 55.12
CA LEU A 55 1.05 -83.31 55.64
C LEU A 55 1.12 -84.32 56.79
N LEU A 56 0.53 -83.99 57.93
CA LEU A 56 0.49 -84.83 59.12
C LEU A 56 -0.94 -85.30 59.40
N THR A 57 -1.12 -86.60 59.62
CA THR A 57 -2.37 -87.15 60.16
C THR A 57 -2.06 -87.85 61.46
N VAL A 58 -2.76 -87.50 62.53
CA VAL A 58 -2.58 -88.09 63.87
C VAL A 58 -3.81 -88.91 64.22
N SER A 59 -3.62 -90.19 64.51
CA SER A 59 -4.68 -91.08 64.99
C SER A 59 -4.34 -91.57 66.40
N PRO A 60 -5.18 -91.29 67.41
CA PRO A 60 -4.97 -91.80 68.76
C PRO A 60 -5.26 -93.30 68.80
N LEU A 61 -4.35 -94.10 69.32
CA LEU A 61 -4.56 -95.53 69.56
C LEU A 61 -4.66 -95.73 71.07
N VAL A 62 -5.78 -96.26 71.57
CA VAL A 62 -6.01 -96.43 73.02
C VAL A 62 -5.32 -97.69 73.52
N MET A 63 -3.99 -97.66 73.60
CA MET A 63 -3.19 -98.50 74.48
C MET A 63 -2.09 -97.63 75.07
N ASP A 64 -2.12 -97.44 76.40
CA ASP A 64 -1.10 -96.74 77.19
C ASP A 64 -0.72 -95.32 76.74
N GLY A 65 -1.69 -94.55 76.20
CA GLY A 65 -1.52 -93.12 75.91
C GLY A 65 -0.66 -92.77 74.69
N LEU A 66 -0.41 -93.73 73.78
CA LEU A 66 0.38 -93.53 72.57
C LEU A 66 -0.46 -93.03 71.37
N SER A 67 0.12 -92.22 70.48
CA SER A 67 -0.52 -91.75 69.24
C SER A 67 0.33 -92.10 68.03
N ILE A 68 -0.31 -92.52 66.93
CA ILE A 68 0.37 -92.80 65.65
C ILE A 68 0.30 -91.55 64.78
N VAL A 69 1.44 -91.13 64.21
CA VAL A 69 1.52 -89.99 63.29
C VAL A 69 2.00 -90.45 61.92
N SER A 70 1.19 -90.22 60.89
CA SER A 70 1.55 -90.43 59.49
C SER A 70 2.03 -89.13 58.86
N VAL A 71 3.10 -89.20 58.06
CA VAL A 71 3.76 -88.04 57.45
C VAL A 71 3.92 -88.23 55.94
N VAL A 72 3.42 -87.29 55.15
CA VAL A 72 3.55 -87.29 53.67
C VAL A 72 4.28 -86.03 53.21
N LYS A 73 5.40 -86.18 52.48
CA LYS A 73 6.18 -85.04 51.94
C LYS A 73 5.49 -84.44 50.71
N ARG A 74 5.28 -83.12 50.67
CA ARG A 74 4.80 -82.39 49.47
C ARG A 74 5.97 -81.77 48.69
N PRO A 75 6.10 -81.98 47.37
CA PRO A 75 7.04 -81.20 46.55
C PRO A 75 6.43 -79.83 46.19
N ARG A 76 7.11 -78.74 46.54
CA ARG A 76 6.77 -77.35 46.12
C ARG A 76 7.69 -76.97 44.95
N ASN A 77 7.17 -76.73 43.75
CA ASN A 77 8.00 -76.42 42.57
C ASN A 77 8.33 -74.91 42.50
N ILE A 78 9.16 -74.45 43.45
CA ILE A 78 9.56 -73.04 43.64
C ILE A 78 10.19 -72.42 42.38
N TYR A 79 10.79 -73.24 41.51
CA TYR A 79 11.39 -72.77 40.26
C TYR A 79 10.34 -72.27 39.26
N ALA A 80 9.21 -72.99 39.11
CA ALA A 80 8.13 -72.59 38.22
C ALA A 80 7.45 -71.29 38.68
N GLU A 81 7.22 -71.15 39.99
CA GLU A 81 6.67 -69.92 40.58
C GLU A 81 7.61 -68.73 40.35
N ARG A 82 8.91 -68.87 40.66
CA ARG A 82 9.90 -67.80 40.43
C ARG A 82 10.00 -67.40 38.96
N LEU A 83 9.96 -68.38 38.05
CA LEU A 83 10.05 -68.14 36.62
C LEU A 83 8.79 -67.43 36.11
N LEU A 84 7.60 -67.83 36.57
CA LEU A 84 6.34 -67.17 36.22
C LEU A 84 6.29 -65.73 36.72
N THR A 85 6.69 -65.48 37.98
CA THR A 85 6.78 -64.11 38.52
C THR A 85 7.76 -63.25 37.71
N LYS A 86 8.92 -63.80 37.33
CA LYS A 86 9.89 -63.08 36.48
C LYS A 86 9.30 -62.73 35.12
N TYR A 87 8.58 -63.65 34.48
CA TYR A 87 7.95 -63.38 33.19
C TYR A 87 6.83 -62.33 33.28
N GLN A 88 6.00 -62.40 34.32
CA GLN A 88 4.94 -61.40 34.56
C GLN A 88 5.53 -59.99 34.74
N LEU A 89 6.59 -59.86 35.55
CA LEU A 89 7.27 -58.58 35.74
C LEU A 89 7.84 -58.02 34.43
N LEU A 90 8.50 -58.85 33.62
CA LEU A 90 9.04 -58.41 32.34
C LEU A 90 7.92 -57.98 31.38
N PHE A 91 6.86 -58.77 31.29
CA PHE A 91 5.71 -58.50 30.43
C PHE A 91 4.99 -57.19 30.81
N ASP A 92 4.77 -56.96 32.11
CA ASP A 92 4.10 -55.76 32.62
C ASP A 92 5.00 -54.51 32.66
N SER A 93 6.33 -54.68 32.63
CA SER A 93 7.28 -53.55 32.55
C SER A 93 7.38 -52.91 31.17
N VAL A 94 6.87 -53.57 30.12
CA VAL A 94 6.90 -53.04 28.75
C VAL A 94 5.92 -51.87 28.64
N ARG A 95 6.42 -50.71 28.16
CA ARG A 95 5.61 -49.49 27.97
C ARG A 95 4.65 -49.57 26.79
N ASP A 96 5.02 -50.31 25.75
CA ASP A 96 4.14 -50.57 24.60
C ASP A 96 3.02 -51.56 25.02
N ILE A 97 1.87 -51.44 24.37
CA ILE A 97 0.72 -52.34 24.54
C ILE A 97 1.14 -53.74 24.09
N VAL A 98 1.06 -54.75 24.96
CA VAL A 98 1.31 -56.14 24.57
C VAL A 98 0.06 -56.97 24.77
N LEU A 99 -0.46 -57.51 23.66
CA LEU A 99 -1.57 -58.44 23.65
C LEU A 99 -1.11 -59.79 23.11
N ILE A 100 -1.42 -60.86 23.84
CA ILE A 100 -1.29 -62.24 23.36
C ILE A 100 -2.69 -62.69 22.99
N VAL A 101 -2.86 -63.17 21.76
CA VAL A 101 -4.15 -63.64 21.25
C VAL A 101 -4.06 -65.07 20.75
N ASN A 102 -5.16 -65.80 20.81
CA ASN A 102 -5.26 -67.14 20.23
C ASN A 102 -5.49 -67.08 18.70
N ALA A 103 -5.57 -68.24 18.05
CA ALA A 103 -5.79 -68.35 16.61
C ALA A 103 -7.12 -67.74 16.11
N ASP A 104 -8.10 -67.56 17.00
CA ASP A 104 -9.42 -66.99 16.70
C ASP A 104 -9.48 -65.47 16.97
N GLY A 105 -8.38 -64.85 17.43
CA GLY A 105 -8.31 -63.43 17.72
C GLY A 105 -8.87 -63.01 19.08
N ARG A 106 -9.10 -63.98 19.99
CA ARG A 106 -9.44 -63.68 21.40
C ARG A 106 -8.17 -63.39 22.17
N VAL A 107 -8.22 -62.35 23.00
CA VAL A 107 -7.11 -61.97 23.87
C VAL A 107 -7.01 -62.98 25.01
N ILE A 108 -5.81 -63.51 25.23
CA ILE A 108 -5.53 -64.45 26.33
C ILE A 108 -4.53 -63.86 27.33
N GLY A 109 -3.80 -62.81 26.93
CA GLY A 109 -2.87 -62.09 27.78
C GLY A 109 -2.81 -60.63 27.39
N ALA A 110 -2.81 -59.76 28.40
CA ALA A 110 -2.67 -58.32 28.25
C ALA A 110 -1.74 -57.80 29.33
N ASN A 111 -0.77 -56.96 28.97
CA ASN A 111 0.14 -56.35 29.93
C ASN A 111 -0.49 -55.12 30.59
N GLN A 112 0.18 -54.58 31.60
CA GLN A 112 -0.28 -53.38 32.29
C GLN A 112 -0.47 -52.17 31.35
N ALA A 113 0.36 -52.00 30.32
CA ALA A 113 0.20 -50.93 29.33
C ALA A 113 -1.09 -51.09 28.52
N ALA A 114 -1.46 -52.32 28.12
CA ALA A 114 -2.72 -52.59 27.44
C ALA A 114 -3.94 -52.24 28.31
N VAL A 115 -3.90 -52.57 29.60
CA VAL A 115 -4.94 -52.21 30.58
C VAL A 115 -5.09 -50.69 30.66
N GLN A 116 -3.98 -49.95 30.78
CA GLN A 116 -3.99 -48.49 30.88
C GLN A 116 -4.45 -47.80 29.59
N SER A 117 -3.98 -48.28 28.42
CA SER A 117 -4.32 -47.68 27.13
C SER A 117 -5.77 -47.95 26.70
N TYR A 118 -6.31 -49.14 26.95
CA TYR A 118 -7.68 -49.44 26.55
C TYR A 118 -8.72 -49.10 27.64
N GLY A 119 -8.33 -49.02 28.90
CA GLY A 119 -9.21 -48.67 30.03
C GLY A 119 -10.08 -49.83 30.54
N TYR A 120 -9.83 -51.05 30.09
CA TYR A 120 -10.48 -52.28 30.57
C TYR A 120 -9.59 -52.99 31.61
N SER A 121 -10.20 -53.72 32.55
CA SER A 121 -9.44 -54.59 33.44
C SER A 121 -8.74 -55.72 32.67
N LYS A 122 -7.76 -56.38 33.30
CA LYS A 122 -7.05 -57.49 32.67
C LYS A 122 -7.99 -58.65 32.33
N GLU A 123 -8.93 -58.95 33.23
CA GLU A 123 -9.94 -60.00 33.07
C GLU A 123 -10.93 -59.65 31.96
N GLU A 124 -11.37 -58.38 31.90
CA GLU A 124 -12.19 -57.87 30.81
C GLU A 124 -11.47 -58.04 29.47
N LEU A 125 -10.23 -57.57 29.35
CA LEU A 125 -9.42 -57.73 28.13
C LEU A 125 -9.28 -59.19 27.73
N GLN A 126 -9.03 -60.11 28.66
CA GLN A 126 -8.92 -61.55 28.40
C GLN A 126 -10.23 -62.23 27.96
N SER A 127 -11.36 -61.55 28.09
CA SER A 127 -12.65 -62.02 27.56
C SER A 127 -13.00 -61.45 26.18
N MET A 128 -12.24 -60.44 25.72
CA MET A 128 -12.53 -59.67 24.50
C MET A 128 -11.82 -60.24 23.26
N SER A 129 -12.39 -59.90 22.10
CA SER A 129 -11.82 -60.12 20.77
C SER A 129 -11.10 -58.87 20.27
N LEU A 130 -10.08 -59.05 19.44
CA LEU A 130 -9.42 -57.94 18.72
C LEU A 130 -10.39 -57.09 17.88
N CYS A 131 -11.55 -57.63 17.49
CA CYS A 131 -12.58 -56.88 16.77
C CYS A 131 -13.22 -55.80 17.65
N GLU A 132 -13.38 -56.08 18.94
CA GLU A 132 -14.01 -55.17 19.92
C GLU A 132 -13.06 -54.04 20.34
N LEU A 133 -11.76 -54.27 20.22
CA LEU A 133 -10.72 -53.29 20.57
C LEU A 133 -10.33 -52.37 19.39
N ARG A 134 -11.05 -52.41 18.26
CA ARG A 134 -10.71 -51.64 17.04
C ARG A 134 -11.93 -50.93 16.44
N GLN A 135 -11.80 -49.64 16.12
CA GLN A 135 -12.91 -48.75 15.72
C GLN A 135 -13.62 -49.13 14.41
N SER A 136 -13.05 -49.99 13.56
CA SER A 136 -13.63 -50.32 12.24
C SER A 136 -13.15 -51.67 11.70
N ALA A 137 -12.91 -52.64 12.59
CA ALA A 137 -12.39 -53.94 12.17
C ALA A 137 -13.55 -54.92 11.92
N SER A 138 -13.79 -55.29 10.66
CA SER A 138 -14.64 -56.44 10.36
C SER A 138 -13.96 -57.73 10.86
N SER A 139 -14.77 -58.71 11.25
CA SER A 139 -14.26 -60.04 11.63
C SER A 139 -13.38 -60.66 10.52
N THR A 140 -13.74 -60.41 9.25
CA THR A 140 -12.98 -60.85 8.07
C THR A 140 -11.62 -60.17 7.93
N ALA A 141 -11.51 -58.87 8.23
CA ALA A 141 -10.24 -58.15 8.20
C ALA A 141 -9.30 -58.68 9.28
N VAL A 142 -9.79 -58.83 10.51
CA VAL A 142 -8.99 -59.40 11.62
C VAL A 142 -8.54 -60.82 11.30
N GLN A 143 -9.42 -61.68 10.76
CA GLN A 143 -9.05 -63.04 10.36
C GLN A 143 -7.98 -63.08 9.27
N LYS A 144 -8.08 -62.21 8.25
CA LYS A 144 -7.05 -62.08 7.21
C LYS A 144 -5.69 -61.70 7.83
N TYR A 145 -5.68 -60.73 8.74
CA TYR A 145 -4.44 -60.34 9.44
C TYR A 145 -3.89 -61.48 10.30
N LEU A 146 -4.73 -62.15 11.10
CA LEU A 146 -4.31 -63.28 11.91
C LEU A 146 -3.74 -64.41 11.06
N PHE A 147 -4.30 -64.65 9.87
CA PHE A 147 -3.79 -65.61 8.89
C PHE A 147 -2.41 -65.19 8.35
N GLU A 148 -2.23 -63.93 7.92
CA GLU A 148 -0.94 -63.43 7.43
C GLU A 148 0.16 -63.48 8.51
N CYS A 149 -0.18 -63.18 9.76
CA CYS A 149 0.73 -63.26 10.90
C CYS A 149 1.25 -64.68 11.18
N LYS A 150 0.56 -65.73 10.70
CA LYS A 150 1.03 -67.12 10.86
C LYS A 150 2.33 -67.36 10.08
N PHE A 151 2.50 -66.69 8.95
CA PHE A 151 3.61 -66.94 8.01
C PHE A 151 4.74 -65.93 8.15
N ARG A 152 4.44 -64.67 8.52
CA ARG A 152 5.46 -63.63 8.69
C ARG A 152 5.06 -62.59 9.76
N PRO A 153 6.02 -61.93 10.41
CA PRO A 153 5.74 -60.74 11.20
C PRO A 153 5.10 -59.65 10.34
N THR A 154 4.08 -58.97 10.85
CA THR A 154 3.38 -57.88 10.15
C THR A 154 3.45 -56.58 10.96
N LEU A 155 3.51 -55.45 10.26
CA LEU A 155 3.50 -54.11 10.81
C LEU A 155 2.40 -53.30 10.10
N PHE A 156 1.52 -52.66 10.86
CA PHE A 156 0.40 -51.90 10.31
C PHE A 156 -0.12 -50.87 11.33
N GLU A 157 -0.79 -49.82 10.86
CA GLU A 157 -1.45 -48.83 11.71
C GLU A 157 -2.94 -49.19 11.88
N VAL A 158 -3.47 -49.09 13.11
CA VAL A 158 -4.91 -49.25 13.42
C VAL A 158 -5.36 -48.23 14.44
N ASN A 159 -6.68 -48.02 14.49
CA ASN A 159 -7.32 -47.24 15.56
C ASN A 159 -7.80 -48.18 16.66
N GLY A 160 -7.20 -48.06 17.84
CA GLY A 160 -7.68 -48.71 19.06
C GLY A 160 -8.94 -48.02 19.59
N LEU A 161 -9.88 -48.81 20.09
CA LEU A 161 -11.12 -48.33 20.73
C LEU A 161 -11.04 -48.52 22.24
N ARG A 162 -11.14 -47.43 23.00
CA ARG A 162 -11.12 -47.45 24.48
C ARG A 162 -12.50 -47.76 25.05
N LYS A 163 -12.55 -48.15 26.32
CA LYS A 163 -13.79 -48.45 27.06
C LYS A 163 -14.79 -47.28 27.11
N ASP A 164 -14.29 -46.05 27.10
CA ASP A 164 -15.10 -44.82 27.09
C ASP A 164 -15.61 -44.43 25.69
N GLY A 165 -15.27 -45.22 24.65
CA GLY A 165 -15.64 -44.97 23.25
C GLY A 165 -14.68 -44.05 22.50
N SER A 166 -13.68 -43.47 23.17
CA SER A 166 -12.63 -42.69 22.49
C SER A 166 -11.66 -43.58 21.73
N THR A 167 -10.95 -43.01 20.76
CA THR A 167 -10.04 -43.76 19.89
C THR A 167 -8.66 -43.16 19.84
N PHE A 168 -7.66 -44.01 19.63
CA PHE A 168 -6.26 -43.61 19.55
C PHE A 168 -5.57 -44.38 18.42
N GLN A 169 -4.57 -43.75 17.80
CA GLN A 169 -3.84 -44.37 16.70
C GLN A 169 -2.68 -45.19 17.24
N MET A 170 -2.55 -46.44 16.80
CA MET A 170 -1.47 -47.32 17.20
C MET A 170 -0.81 -48.00 16.00
N GLU A 171 0.53 -48.04 16.03
CA GLU A 171 1.33 -48.89 15.16
C GLU A 171 1.47 -50.25 15.82
N VAL A 172 1.05 -51.32 15.15
CA VAL A 172 1.01 -52.68 15.70
C VAL A 172 1.94 -53.58 14.93
N LYS A 173 2.86 -54.20 15.67
CA LYS A 173 3.72 -55.28 15.19
C LYS A 173 3.25 -56.61 15.78
N SER A 174 2.89 -57.56 14.92
CA SER A 174 2.41 -58.87 15.34
C SER A 174 3.33 -59.99 14.86
N CYS A 175 3.59 -60.98 15.72
CA CYS A 175 4.32 -62.20 15.39
C CYS A 175 3.61 -63.45 15.93
N SER A 176 3.76 -64.58 15.23
CA SER A 176 3.23 -65.87 15.70
C SER A 176 4.24 -66.60 16.59
N ALA A 177 3.74 -67.33 17.58
CA ALA A 177 4.51 -68.19 18.47
C ALA A 177 3.76 -69.51 18.69
N ASN A 178 4.46 -70.64 18.64
CA ASN A 178 3.89 -71.95 18.93
C ASN A 178 4.38 -72.42 20.30
N VAL A 179 3.44 -72.68 21.22
CA VAL A 179 3.74 -73.17 22.58
C VAL A 179 2.94 -74.44 22.81
N MET A 180 3.63 -75.55 23.04
CA MET A 180 3.04 -76.88 23.28
C MET A 180 1.99 -77.30 22.23
N GLY A 181 2.23 -76.98 20.95
CA GLY A 181 1.35 -77.34 19.84
C GLY A 181 0.18 -76.37 19.60
N LYS A 182 0.05 -75.31 20.40
CA LYS A 182 -0.96 -74.25 20.21
C LYS A 182 -0.34 -72.98 19.64
N LEU A 183 -0.99 -72.41 18.64
CA LEU A 183 -0.56 -71.18 17.98
C LEU A 183 -1.11 -69.95 18.71
N PHE A 184 -0.22 -69.04 19.05
CA PHE A 184 -0.51 -67.74 19.64
C PHE A 184 0.05 -66.63 18.75
N ILE A 185 -0.57 -65.45 18.81
CA ILE A 185 -0.07 -64.25 18.14
C ILE A 185 0.22 -63.22 19.22
N ILE A 186 1.47 -62.76 19.27
CA ILE A 186 1.93 -61.70 20.18
C ILE A 186 1.92 -60.41 19.37
N SER A 187 1.12 -59.45 19.81
CA SER A 187 0.99 -58.13 19.20
C SER A 187 1.53 -57.07 20.12
N VAL A 188 2.50 -56.29 19.64
CA VAL A 188 3.06 -55.13 20.32
C VAL A 188 2.54 -53.88 19.62
N GLY A 189 1.77 -53.07 20.33
CA GLY A 189 1.17 -51.84 19.86
C GLY A 189 1.82 -50.62 20.50
N ARG A 190 2.25 -49.65 19.69
CA ARG A 190 2.73 -48.35 20.15
C ARG A 190 1.73 -47.27 19.80
N ASP A 191 1.32 -46.47 20.78
CA ASP A 191 0.49 -45.29 20.53
C ASP A 191 1.32 -44.24 19.76
N ILE A 192 0.80 -43.81 18.60
CA ILE A 192 1.44 -42.84 17.70
C ILE A 192 0.64 -41.54 17.57
N THR A 193 -0.38 -41.34 18.40
CA THR A 193 -1.32 -40.22 18.31
C THR A 193 -0.61 -38.86 18.42
N GLU A 194 0.26 -38.69 19.43
CA GLU A 194 1.02 -37.44 19.60
C GLU A 194 1.94 -37.16 18.41
N ARG A 195 2.64 -38.18 17.92
CA ARG A 195 3.55 -38.05 16.77
C ARG A 195 2.81 -37.56 15.53
N LYS A 196 1.68 -38.17 15.18
CA LYS A 196 0.86 -37.78 14.02
C LYS A 196 0.30 -36.37 14.17
N LEU A 197 -0.07 -35.95 15.38
CA LEU A 197 -0.52 -34.60 15.66
C LEU A 197 0.61 -33.57 15.42
N TYR A 198 1.83 -33.85 15.89
CA TYR A 198 2.99 -32.97 15.63
C TYR A 198 3.35 -32.90 14.15
N GLU A 199 3.34 -34.02 13.43
CA GLU A 199 3.59 -34.04 11.98
C GLU A 199 2.55 -33.19 11.22
N LYS A 200 1.27 -33.27 11.60
CA LYS A 200 0.20 -32.45 11.03
C LYS A 200 0.41 -30.96 11.34
N HIS A 201 0.66 -30.60 12.60
CA HIS A 201 0.92 -29.22 13.00
C HIS A 201 2.13 -28.62 12.28
N LEU A 202 3.21 -29.40 12.12
CA LEU A 202 4.40 -28.98 11.39
C LEU A 202 4.07 -28.70 9.91
N HIS A 203 3.32 -29.60 9.26
CA HIS A 203 2.90 -29.42 7.87
C HIS A 203 2.01 -28.19 7.67
N GLU A 204 1.07 -27.96 8.60
CA GLU A 204 0.22 -26.76 8.59
C GLU A 204 1.02 -25.47 8.81
N ALA A 205 1.97 -25.47 9.75
CA ALA A 205 2.86 -24.34 9.99
C ALA A 205 3.77 -24.04 8.77
N GLN A 206 4.29 -25.07 8.11
CA GLN A 206 5.10 -24.93 6.89
C GLN A 206 4.28 -24.34 5.74
N LYS A 207 3.08 -24.87 5.48
CA LYS A 207 2.16 -24.33 4.46
C LYS A 207 1.83 -22.87 4.72
N LYS A 208 1.53 -22.51 5.98
CA LYS A 208 1.23 -21.12 6.37
C LYS A 208 2.42 -20.19 6.13
N THR A 209 3.61 -20.61 6.51
CA THR A 209 4.85 -19.83 6.29
C THR A 209 5.15 -19.64 4.80
N GLN A 210 4.97 -20.68 3.99
CA GLN A 210 5.20 -20.60 2.55
C GLN A 210 4.20 -19.67 1.85
N ALA A 211 2.94 -19.66 2.29
CA ALA A 211 1.93 -18.72 1.79
C ALA A 211 2.29 -17.27 2.15
N LEU A 212 2.76 -17.00 3.36
CA LEU A 212 3.22 -15.67 3.77
C LEU A 212 4.39 -15.17 2.92
N ILE A 213 5.40 -16.01 2.65
CA ILE A 213 6.55 -15.66 1.80
C ILE A 213 6.09 -15.30 0.37
N LYS A 214 5.15 -16.08 -0.20
CA LYS A 214 4.65 -15.82 -1.56
C LYS A 214 3.77 -14.59 -1.67
N ALA A 215 3.10 -14.19 -0.59
CA ALA A 215 2.23 -13.01 -0.58
C ALA A 215 3.00 -11.69 -0.42
N ILE A 216 4.27 -11.74 -0.04
CA ILE A 216 5.12 -10.55 0.08
C ILE A 216 5.59 -10.13 -1.33
N PRO A 217 5.25 -8.91 -1.80
CA PRO A 217 5.65 -8.43 -3.12
C PRO A 217 7.15 -8.06 -3.20
N ASP A 218 7.83 -8.00 -2.05
CA ASP A 218 9.25 -7.68 -1.95
C ASP A 218 10.14 -8.90 -2.31
N SER A 219 11.40 -8.63 -2.68
CA SER A 219 12.39 -9.69 -2.90
C SER A 219 12.98 -10.18 -1.58
N LEU A 220 13.01 -11.49 -1.38
CA LEU A 220 13.45 -12.13 -0.15
C LEU A 220 14.73 -12.93 -0.38
N PHE A 221 15.71 -12.79 0.51
CA PHE A 221 16.98 -13.52 0.47
C PHE A 221 17.33 -14.08 1.84
N ARG A 222 17.80 -15.32 1.87
CA ARG A 222 18.43 -15.92 3.05
C ARG A 222 19.93 -15.90 2.86
N ILE A 223 20.65 -15.22 3.74
CA ILE A 223 22.07 -14.91 3.58
C ILE A 223 22.85 -15.39 4.81
N GLY A 224 23.95 -16.10 4.58
CA GLY A 224 24.87 -16.51 5.63
C GLY A 224 25.73 -15.35 6.17
N ARG A 225 26.37 -15.57 7.32
CA ARG A 225 27.29 -14.61 7.94
C ARG A 225 28.46 -14.17 7.05
N ASP A 226 28.90 -15.04 6.15
CA ASP A 226 29.94 -14.81 5.15
C ASP A 226 29.45 -14.01 3.93
N GLY A 227 28.15 -13.75 3.84
CA GLY A 227 27.51 -13.08 2.71
C GLY A 227 27.07 -14.02 1.58
N THR A 228 27.11 -15.34 1.78
CA THR A 228 26.63 -16.32 0.80
C THR A 228 25.09 -16.35 0.77
N ILE A 229 24.50 -16.27 -0.42
CA ILE A 229 23.05 -16.31 -0.61
C ILE A 229 22.60 -17.77 -0.69
N TYR A 230 21.89 -18.26 0.33
CA TYR A 230 21.39 -19.65 0.38
C TYR A 230 20.06 -19.85 -0.32
N GLN A 231 19.24 -18.80 -0.35
CA GLN A 231 17.91 -18.85 -0.96
C GLN A 231 17.54 -17.48 -1.48
N ASP A 232 16.93 -17.44 -2.65
CA ASP A 232 16.32 -16.25 -3.24
C ASP A 232 14.84 -16.51 -3.58
N SER A 233 14.01 -15.51 -3.33
CA SER A 233 12.62 -15.43 -3.77
C SER A 233 12.44 -14.06 -4.39
N ILE A 234 12.73 -13.98 -5.69
CA ILE A 234 12.71 -12.74 -6.47
C ILE A 234 11.32 -12.63 -7.10
N HIS A 235 10.55 -11.61 -6.73
CA HIS A 235 9.33 -11.27 -7.45
C HIS A 235 9.71 -10.62 -8.79
N SER A 236 9.04 -11.04 -9.87
CA SER A 236 9.45 -10.89 -11.28
C SER A 236 9.65 -9.46 -11.78
N ASP A 237 9.18 -8.46 -11.04
CA ASP A 237 9.26 -7.04 -11.43
C ASP A 237 10.42 -6.29 -10.73
N SER A 238 11.21 -7.00 -9.92
CA SER A 238 12.40 -6.46 -9.28
C SER A 238 13.52 -6.24 -10.32
N ALA A 239 13.68 -5.00 -10.77
CA ALA A 239 14.72 -4.55 -11.72
C ALA A 239 16.17 -4.84 -11.28
N LEU A 240 16.35 -5.37 -10.07
CA LEU A 240 17.63 -5.78 -9.49
C LEU A 240 18.22 -7.04 -10.10
N TYR A 241 17.37 -7.89 -10.70
CA TYR A 241 17.83 -9.18 -11.21
C TYR A 241 17.01 -9.60 -12.43
N THR A 242 17.53 -9.28 -13.61
CA THR A 242 17.05 -9.82 -14.89
C THR A 242 17.37 -11.32 -14.99
N GLY A 243 16.50 -12.15 -14.40
CA GLY A 243 16.34 -13.56 -14.77
C GLY A 243 17.46 -14.54 -14.41
N LYS A 244 18.46 -14.18 -13.58
CA LYS A 244 19.48 -15.13 -13.08
C LYS A 244 19.18 -15.57 -11.64
N LYS A 245 19.60 -16.76 -11.23
CA LYS A 245 19.57 -17.14 -9.80
C LYS A 245 20.75 -16.49 -9.08
N ALA A 246 20.48 -15.85 -7.94
CA ALA A 246 21.46 -15.31 -7.01
C ALA A 246 21.91 -16.35 -5.97
N THR A 247 21.10 -17.39 -5.75
CA THR A 247 21.44 -18.53 -4.90
C THR A 247 22.83 -19.10 -5.24
N GLY A 248 23.66 -19.29 -4.21
CA GLY A 248 25.02 -19.81 -4.29
C GLY A 248 26.12 -18.78 -4.52
N LYS A 249 25.79 -17.51 -4.78
CA LYS A 249 26.77 -16.42 -4.95
C LYS A 249 26.98 -15.66 -3.64
N ASN A 250 28.11 -14.94 -3.54
CA ASN A 250 28.33 -13.99 -2.47
C ASN A 250 27.73 -12.62 -2.83
N ILE A 251 27.20 -11.91 -1.82
CA ILE A 251 26.71 -10.53 -1.99
C ILE A 251 27.75 -9.58 -2.59
N ALA A 252 29.04 -9.83 -2.38
CA ALA A 252 30.13 -9.03 -2.95
C ALA A 252 30.30 -9.21 -4.46
N ASP A 253 29.84 -10.32 -5.02
CA ASP A 253 29.88 -10.61 -6.47
C ASP A 253 28.64 -10.06 -7.18
N VAL A 254 27.59 -9.81 -6.42
CA VAL A 254 26.28 -9.38 -6.93
C VAL A 254 26.10 -7.86 -6.83
N LEU A 255 26.58 -7.25 -5.74
CA LEU A 255 26.35 -5.84 -5.45
C LEU A 255 27.64 -5.02 -5.64
N PRO A 256 27.52 -3.73 -5.96
CA PRO A 256 28.67 -2.82 -5.96
C PRO A 256 29.45 -2.87 -4.64
N ARG A 257 30.78 -2.77 -4.70
CA ARG A 257 31.68 -2.93 -3.53
C ARG A 257 31.26 -2.12 -2.30
N GLN A 258 30.79 -0.88 -2.49
CA GLN A 258 30.35 -0.03 -1.37
C GLN A 258 29.07 -0.57 -0.71
N THR A 259 28.10 -0.97 -1.52
CA THR A 259 26.82 -1.53 -1.07
C THR A 259 27.02 -2.87 -0.39
N ALA A 260 27.83 -3.77 -0.96
CA ALA A 260 28.18 -5.05 -0.35
C ALA A 260 28.84 -4.88 1.03
N LYS A 261 29.77 -3.92 1.17
CA LYS A 261 30.40 -3.60 2.47
C LYS A 261 29.42 -3.04 3.50
N ARG A 262 28.43 -2.23 3.09
CA ARG A 262 27.36 -1.75 3.98
C ARG A 262 26.46 -2.91 4.43
N LEU A 263 26.06 -3.77 3.50
CA LEU A 263 25.22 -4.93 3.77
C LEU A 263 25.92 -5.91 4.72
N ALA A 264 27.18 -6.28 4.45
CA ALA A 264 27.96 -7.16 5.33
C ALA A 264 28.09 -6.62 6.77
N ARG A 265 28.28 -5.29 6.93
CA ARG A 265 28.25 -4.65 8.27
C ARG A 265 26.88 -4.75 8.93
N GLY A 266 25.80 -4.61 8.15
CA GLY A 266 24.42 -4.82 8.60
C GLY A 266 24.19 -6.24 9.10
N ILE A 267 24.58 -7.26 8.31
CA ILE A 267 24.50 -8.68 8.67
C ILE A 267 25.22 -8.94 9.99
N GLY A 268 26.48 -8.49 10.10
CA GLY A 268 27.27 -8.66 11.31
C GLY A 268 26.68 -7.92 12.53
N LYS A 269 25.95 -6.82 12.34
CA LYS A 269 25.23 -6.14 13.42
C LYS A 269 24.03 -6.98 13.86
N VAL A 270 23.18 -7.41 12.93
CA VAL A 270 21.98 -8.22 13.22
C VAL A 270 22.33 -9.50 13.95
N LEU A 271 23.34 -10.25 13.51
CA LEU A 271 23.76 -11.50 14.16
C LEU A 271 24.31 -11.28 15.58
N ARG A 272 24.92 -10.11 15.86
CA ARG A 272 25.39 -9.78 17.21
C ARG A 272 24.26 -9.29 18.12
N THR A 273 23.38 -8.43 17.62
CA THR A 273 22.39 -7.72 18.44
C THR A 273 21.02 -8.37 18.44
N HIS A 274 20.75 -9.27 17.49
CA HIS A 274 19.43 -9.85 17.22
C HIS A 274 18.32 -8.81 16.98
N THR A 275 18.72 -7.59 16.57
CA THR A 275 17.79 -6.50 16.27
C THR A 275 17.66 -6.29 14.78
N LEU A 276 16.46 -5.89 14.33
CA LEU A 276 16.21 -5.55 12.94
C LEU A 276 17.07 -4.35 12.51
N VAL A 277 17.69 -4.45 11.35
CA VAL A 277 18.50 -3.37 10.75
C VAL A 277 17.91 -3.01 9.39
N THR A 278 17.60 -1.74 9.20
CA THR A 278 17.15 -1.18 7.92
C THR A 278 18.28 -0.38 7.27
N LEU A 279 18.50 -0.58 5.98
CA LEU A 279 19.51 0.11 5.18
C LEU A 279 18.86 0.63 3.89
N GLU A 280 19.06 1.91 3.59
CA GLU A 280 18.72 2.48 2.28
C GLU A 280 19.99 2.69 1.44
N PHE A 281 19.92 2.32 0.16
CA PHE A 281 21.00 2.59 -0.79
C PHE A 281 20.48 2.80 -2.21
N GLN A 282 21.25 3.60 -2.96
CA GLN A 282 21.04 3.82 -4.38
C GLN A 282 21.82 2.76 -5.16
N TYR A 283 21.14 2.13 -6.11
CA TYR A 283 21.68 1.17 -7.05
C TYR A 283 21.47 1.71 -8.47
N SER A 284 22.44 1.53 -9.37
CA SER A 284 22.26 1.90 -10.78
C SER A 284 22.62 0.69 -11.63
N ASN A 285 21.70 0.28 -12.49
CA ASN A 285 21.88 -0.81 -13.44
C ASN A 285 22.38 -0.34 -14.82
N GLY A 286 22.76 0.94 -14.96
CA GLY A 286 23.22 1.54 -16.22
C GLY A 286 22.17 2.35 -16.97
N GLU A 287 20.88 2.28 -16.60
CA GLU A 287 19.82 3.10 -17.21
C GLU A 287 19.30 4.18 -16.26
N LEU A 288 18.80 3.79 -15.08
CA LEU A 288 18.21 4.71 -14.10
C LEU A 288 18.66 4.41 -12.66
N PRO A 289 18.72 5.41 -11.77
CA PRO A 289 18.98 5.20 -10.35
C PRO A 289 17.76 4.56 -9.67
N LEU A 290 17.94 3.38 -9.09
CA LEU A 290 16.98 2.69 -8.24
C LEU A 290 17.31 2.96 -6.77
N PHE A 291 16.29 3.20 -5.96
CA PHE A 291 16.43 3.30 -4.50
C PHE A 291 15.90 2.04 -3.83
N LEU A 292 16.72 1.38 -3.02
CA LEU A 292 16.34 0.15 -2.34
C LEU A 292 16.35 0.33 -0.82
N GLU A 293 15.30 -0.20 -0.18
CA GLU A 293 15.25 -0.44 1.26
C GLU A 293 15.55 -1.92 1.52
N VAL A 294 16.58 -2.21 2.31
CA VAL A 294 16.90 -3.56 2.76
C VAL A 294 16.70 -3.69 4.26
N ARG A 295 15.79 -4.59 4.66
CA ARG A 295 15.54 -4.96 6.05
C ARG A 295 16.16 -6.30 6.35
N LEU A 296 17.02 -6.32 7.35
CA LEU A 296 17.73 -7.52 7.81
C LEU A 296 17.20 -7.94 9.18
N ALA A 297 16.86 -9.22 9.31
CA ALA A 297 16.46 -9.85 10.56
C ALA A 297 17.17 -11.20 10.72
N ALA A 298 17.50 -11.59 11.95
CA ALA A 298 18.11 -12.90 12.19
C ALA A 298 17.09 -14.02 11.93
N CYS A 299 17.49 -15.08 11.25
CA CYS A 299 16.65 -16.27 11.01
C CYS A 299 17.32 -17.59 11.45
N GLY A 300 18.48 -17.50 12.08
CA GLY A 300 19.27 -18.59 12.66
C GLY A 300 20.52 -18.02 13.33
N ASP A 301 21.37 -18.88 13.88
CA ASP A 301 22.55 -18.46 14.65
C ASP A 301 23.61 -17.75 13.79
N ASP A 302 23.74 -18.12 12.52
CA ASP A 302 24.68 -17.53 11.55
C ASP A 302 24.00 -17.12 10.23
N GLU A 303 22.68 -16.91 10.26
CA GLU A 303 21.90 -16.58 9.07
C GLU A 303 20.96 -15.38 9.30
N VAL A 304 20.81 -14.58 8.25
CA VAL A 304 19.85 -13.48 8.21
C VAL A 304 18.88 -13.62 7.05
N MET A 305 17.65 -13.21 7.30
CA MET A 305 16.66 -12.92 6.28
C MET A 305 16.80 -11.45 5.86
N ALA A 306 16.92 -11.22 4.56
CA ALA A 306 16.93 -9.91 3.94
C ALA A 306 15.66 -9.73 3.09
N ILE A 307 14.89 -8.70 3.38
CA ILE A 307 13.78 -8.23 2.55
C ILE A 307 14.27 -6.99 1.81
N VAL A 308 14.17 -7.01 0.48
CA VAL A 308 14.61 -5.93 -0.41
C VAL A 308 13.39 -5.37 -1.12
N ARG A 309 13.11 -4.09 -0.89
CA ARG A 309 12.00 -3.35 -1.48
C ARG A 309 12.52 -2.22 -2.36
N ASP A 310 11.90 -2.06 -3.52
CA ASP A 310 12.09 -0.87 -4.36
C ASP A 310 11.28 0.30 -3.76
N ILE A 311 11.97 1.40 -3.45
CA ILE A 311 11.40 2.63 -2.89
C ILE A 311 11.64 3.83 -3.82
N THR A 312 11.91 3.59 -5.12
CA THR A 312 12.22 4.64 -6.10
C THR A 312 11.06 5.65 -6.20
N ASP A 313 9.84 5.19 -6.47
CA ASP A 313 8.64 6.06 -6.53
C ASP A 313 8.46 6.89 -5.25
N ARG A 314 8.69 6.25 -4.09
CA ARG A 314 8.61 6.94 -2.80
C ARG A 314 9.67 8.04 -2.68
N LYS A 315 10.92 7.77 -3.09
CA LYS A 315 12.00 8.76 -3.04
C LYS A 315 11.78 9.90 -4.02
N GLU A 316 11.34 9.60 -5.23
CA GLU A 316 10.98 10.62 -6.21
C GLU A 316 9.84 11.50 -5.70
N MET A 317 8.82 10.91 -5.08
CA MET A 317 7.71 11.67 -4.50
C MET A 317 8.14 12.47 -3.27
N GLU A 318 9.00 11.94 -2.41
CA GLU A 318 9.61 12.69 -1.30
C GLU A 318 10.40 13.91 -1.80
N ASP A 319 11.21 13.74 -2.86
CA ASP A 319 11.99 14.81 -3.47
C ASP A 319 11.10 15.84 -4.18
N GLN A 320 10.05 15.40 -4.89
CA GLN A 320 9.05 16.28 -5.49
C GLN A 320 8.30 17.08 -4.42
N LEU A 321 7.85 16.44 -3.33
CA LEU A 321 7.20 17.13 -2.21
C LEU A 321 8.14 18.14 -1.57
N ARG A 322 9.42 17.80 -1.39
CA ARG A 322 10.43 18.72 -0.87
C ARG A 322 10.65 19.90 -1.82
N TYR A 323 10.69 19.67 -3.13
CA TYR A 323 10.80 20.73 -4.13
C TYR A 323 9.56 21.64 -4.10
N MET A 324 8.35 21.07 -4.13
CA MET A 324 7.08 21.83 -4.05
C MET A 324 6.92 22.58 -2.73
N SER A 325 7.49 22.07 -1.64
CA SER A 325 7.51 22.77 -0.34
C SER A 325 8.28 24.08 -0.40
N PHE A 326 9.24 24.23 -1.32
CA PHE A 326 10.05 25.43 -1.44
C PHE A 326 9.78 26.25 -2.71
N HIS A 327 9.13 25.67 -3.72
CA HIS A 327 8.96 26.30 -5.03
C HIS A 327 7.50 26.53 -5.41
N ASP A 328 7.25 27.61 -6.16
CA ASP A 328 5.97 27.88 -6.81
C ASP A 328 5.79 26.95 -8.02
N ALA A 329 4.67 26.23 -8.07
CA ALA A 329 4.42 25.20 -9.07
C ALA A 329 4.31 25.74 -10.51
N LEU A 330 3.88 27.00 -10.68
CA LEU A 330 3.67 27.60 -11.99
C LEU A 330 4.97 28.11 -12.62
N THR A 331 5.77 28.82 -11.83
CA THR A 331 6.95 29.56 -12.29
C THR A 331 8.27 28.84 -12.00
N GLY A 332 8.28 27.88 -11.08
CA GLY A 332 9.49 27.20 -10.60
C GLY A 332 10.43 28.09 -9.77
N LEU A 333 10.02 29.32 -9.46
CA LEU A 333 10.71 30.17 -8.47
C LEU A 333 10.49 29.65 -7.06
N TYR A 334 11.17 30.24 -6.07
CA TYR A 334 10.82 29.95 -4.68
C TYR A 334 9.40 30.43 -4.36
N ASN A 335 8.75 29.75 -3.41
CA ASN A 335 7.42 30.14 -2.93
C ASN A 335 7.53 31.13 -1.76
N ARG A 336 6.36 31.65 -1.34
CA ARG A 336 6.24 32.55 -0.20
C ARG A 336 6.83 32.00 1.10
N ALA A 337 6.54 30.74 1.43
CA ALA A 337 6.99 30.13 2.68
C ALA A 337 8.52 30.09 2.77
N TYR A 338 9.19 29.72 1.68
CA TYR A 338 10.65 29.71 1.62
C TYR A 338 11.25 31.12 1.68
N PHE A 339 10.62 32.09 1.01
CA PHE A 339 11.04 33.49 1.08
C PHE A 339 10.97 34.06 2.50
N GLU A 340 9.86 33.85 3.21
CA GLU A 340 9.69 34.28 4.60
C GLU A 340 10.71 33.60 5.53
N GLN A 341 10.99 32.31 5.32
CA GLN A 341 12.01 31.57 6.07
C GLN A 341 13.41 32.16 5.87
N GLU A 342 13.81 32.45 4.62
CA GLU A 342 15.13 33.04 4.33
C GLU A 342 15.24 34.48 4.83
N MET A 343 14.15 35.26 4.79
CA MET A 343 14.10 36.60 5.39
C MET A 343 14.34 36.54 6.90
N ALA A 344 13.65 35.63 7.61
CA ALA A 344 13.86 35.43 9.04
C ALA A 344 15.31 35.00 9.34
N ARG A 345 15.88 34.12 8.51
CA ARG A 345 17.29 33.69 8.64
C ARG A 345 18.26 34.87 8.49
N LEU A 346 18.07 35.73 7.48
CA LEU A 346 18.93 36.90 7.29
C LEU A 346 18.78 37.93 8.42
N GLN A 347 17.57 38.12 8.96
CA GLN A 347 17.34 38.98 10.12
C GLN A 347 18.18 38.54 11.33
N MET A 348 18.29 37.23 11.56
CA MET A 348 19.10 36.67 12.66
C MET A 348 20.60 36.91 12.47
N VAL A 349 21.09 36.82 11.23
CA VAL A 349 22.52 37.03 10.91
C VAL A 349 22.91 38.52 10.95
N ARG A 350 21.92 39.44 11.03
CA ARG A 350 22.13 40.90 11.13
C ARG A 350 23.03 41.46 10.02
N GLN A 351 22.79 41.00 8.79
CA GLN A 351 23.59 41.39 7.63
C GLN A 351 23.30 42.83 7.21
N VAL A 352 24.36 43.62 6.95
CA VAL A 352 24.25 44.99 6.41
C VAL A 352 24.28 44.95 4.90
N GLY A 353 23.44 45.75 4.23
CA GLY A 353 23.32 45.78 2.78
C GLY A 353 22.34 44.73 2.23
N ALA A 354 21.51 44.12 3.06
CA ALA A 354 20.39 43.31 2.59
C ALA A 354 19.43 44.16 1.75
N GLY A 355 19.21 43.74 0.51
CA GLY A 355 18.32 44.39 -0.45
C GLY A 355 17.03 43.59 -0.64
N LEU A 356 15.90 44.29 -0.66
CA LEU A 356 14.59 43.75 -1.03
C LEU A 356 14.11 44.42 -2.30
N VAL A 357 13.68 43.62 -3.26
CA VAL A 357 13.00 44.08 -4.49
C VAL A 357 11.62 43.44 -4.53
N MET A 358 10.60 44.27 -4.69
CA MET A 358 9.21 43.89 -4.86
C MET A 358 8.79 44.19 -6.29
N CYS A 359 8.19 43.21 -6.96
CA CYS A 359 7.67 43.38 -8.31
C CYS A 359 6.20 42.94 -8.37
N ASP A 360 5.39 43.66 -9.12
CA ASP A 360 3.98 43.35 -9.34
C ASP A 360 3.65 43.45 -10.83
N VAL A 361 2.95 42.45 -11.35
CA VAL A 361 2.56 42.37 -12.77
C VAL A 361 1.30 43.20 -13.02
N ASP A 362 1.46 44.28 -13.80
CA ASP A 362 0.34 45.13 -14.17
C ASP A 362 -0.63 44.41 -15.11
N GLY A 363 -1.94 44.57 -14.87
CA GLY A 363 -2.97 44.17 -15.83
C GLY A 363 -3.21 42.66 -15.96
N LEU A 364 -2.65 41.82 -15.07
CA LEU A 364 -2.83 40.36 -15.15
C LEU A 364 -4.31 39.95 -15.14
N LYS A 365 -5.15 40.62 -14.35
CA LYS A 365 -6.60 40.37 -14.33
C LYS A 365 -7.26 40.64 -15.69
N LEU A 366 -6.92 41.76 -16.34
CA LEU A 366 -7.42 42.10 -17.67
C LEU A 366 -7.03 41.02 -18.69
N ILE A 367 -5.78 40.55 -18.63
CA ILE A 367 -5.30 39.46 -19.50
C ILE A 367 -6.08 38.17 -19.24
N ASN A 368 -6.28 37.79 -17.97
CA ASN A 368 -7.05 36.60 -17.61
C ASN A 368 -8.52 36.69 -18.06
N ASP A 369 -9.16 37.84 -17.84
CA ASP A 369 -10.58 38.04 -18.17
C ASP A 369 -10.81 38.12 -19.68
N SER A 370 -9.79 38.55 -20.45
CA SER A 370 -9.88 38.77 -21.90
C SER A 370 -9.35 37.59 -22.73
N LEU A 371 -8.22 37.01 -22.35
CA LEU A 371 -7.50 35.96 -23.09
C LEU A 371 -7.49 34.60 -22.37
N GLY A 372 -8.03 34.53 -21.16
CA GLY A 372 -8.10 33.33 -20.35
C GLY A 372 -6.87 33.11 -19.45
N HIS A 373 -7.02 32.23 -18.46
CA HIS A 373 -5.99 31.94 -17.46
C HIS A 373 -4.69 31.38 -18.03
N LEU A 374 -4.74 30.63 -19.14
CA LEU A 374 -3.53 30.11 -19.80
C LEU A 374 -2.63 31.25 -20.32
N ALA A 375 -3.22 32.35 -20.78
CA ALA A 375 -2.48 33.53 -21.21
C ALA A 375 -1.83 34.24 -20.02
N GLY A 376 -2.56 34.41 -18.91
CA GLY A 376 -1.98 34.96 -17.68
C GLY A 376 -0.87 34.09 -17.09
N ASP A 377 -1.04 32.77 -17.12
CA ASP A 377 0.01 31.81 -16.72
C ASP A 377 1.27 31.96 -17.56
N GLN A 378 1.12 32.19 -18.87
CA GLN A 378 2.26 32.44 -19.75
C GLN A 378 2.96 33.75 -19.38
N VAL A 379 2.22 34.84 -19.15
CA VAL A 379 2.79 36.13 -18.71
C VAL A 379 3.58 35.96 -17.40
N LEU A 380 3.02 35.25 -16.43
CA LEU A 380 3.69 34.99 -15.14
C LEU A 380 4.99 34.20 -15.32
N LYS A 381 5.01 33.20 -16.22
CA LYS A 381 6.22 32.43 -16.54
C LYS A 381 7.30 33.30 -17.20
N GLU A 382 6.92 34.17 -18.13
CA GLU A 382 7.86 35.08 -18.80
C GLU A 382 8.44 36.10 -17.83
N VAL A 383 7.60 36.70 -16.98
CA VAL A 383 8.04 37.60 -15.89
C VAL A 383 9.02 36.87 -14.97
N ALA A 384 8.70 35.65 -14.56
CA ALA A 384 9.57 34.85 -13.71
C ALA A 384 10.95 34.60 -14.36
N GLN A 385 11.00 34.29 -15.66
CA GLN A 385 12.26 34.11 -16.38
C GLN A 385 13.06 35.41 -16.52
N ILE A 386 12.40 36.54 -16.80
CA ILE A 386 13.02 37.86 -16.88
C ILE A 386 13.65 38.23 -15.52
N ILE A 387 12.92 38.04 -14.42
CA ILE A 387 13.42 38.30 -13.07
C ILE A 387 14.57 37.34 -12.79
N LYS A 388 14.37 36.02 -12.88
CA LYS A 388 15.39 34.99 -12.57
C LYS A 388 16.71 35.20 -13.31
N SER A 389 16.65 35.48 -14.62
CA SER A 389 17.84 35.71 -15.46
C SER A 389 18.59 37.01 -15.12
N THR A 390 18.02 37.88 -14.28
CA THR A 390 18.62 39.14 -13.84
C THR A 390 19.44 38.95 -12.57
N PHE A 391 19.17 37.91 -11.80
CA PHE A 391 19.79 37.65 -10.50
C PHE A 391 20.73 36.45 -10.56
N ARG A 392 21.58 36.32 -9.53
CA ARG A 392 22.53 35.21 -9.40
C ARG A 392 21.85 34.03 -8.70
N ALA A 393 22.45 32.84 -8.80
CA ALA A 393 21.93 31.64 -8.13
C ALA A 393 21.92 31.75 -6.58
N SER A 394 22.72 32.65 -6.01
CA SER A 394 22.76 32.96 -4.57
C SER A 394 21.62 33.87 -4.09
N ASP A 395 20.94 34.55 -5.02
CA ASP A 395 19.87 35.49 -4.70
C ASP A 395 18.55 34.72 -4.60
N ILE A 396 17.72 35.04 -3.61
CA ILE A 396 16.44 34.35 -3.44
C ILE A 396 15.38 35.08 -4.26
N VAL A 397 14.98 34.46 -5.38
CA VAL A 397 13.92 34.96 -6.25
C VAL A 397 12.66 34.13 -6.02
N ALA A 398 11.59 34.77 -5.54
CA ALA A 398 10.36 34.11 -5.15
C ALA A 398 9.12 34.73 -5.80
N ARG A 399 8.10 33.91 -6.02
CA ARG A 399 6.73 34.37 -6.26
C ARG A 399 5.97 34.26 -4.94
N ILE A 400 5.50 35.39 -4.43
CA ILE A 400 4.91 35.49 -3.09
C ILE A 400 3.39 35.66 -3.12
N GLY A 401 2.83 36.03 -4.28
CA GLY A 401 1.40 36.22 -4.51
C GLY A 401 0.99 35.85 -5.94
N GLY A 402 -0.26 36.17 -6.31
CA GLY A 402 -0.80 35.87 -7.63
C GLY A 402 -0.01 36.56 -8.75
N ASP A 403 0.17 37.86 -8.64
CA ASP A 403 0.90 38.76 -9.53
C ASP A 403 2.19 39.33 -8.91
N GLU A 404 2.51 38.93 -7.67
CA GLU A 404 3.61 39.49 -6.88
C GLU A 404 4.85 38.59 -6.83
N PHE A 405 6.01 39.21 -7.03
CA PHE A 405 7.32 38.61 -6.94
C PHE A 405 8.21 39.39 -5.96
N ALA A 406 9.05 38.67 -5.23
CA ALA A 406 9.99 39.26 -4.30
C ALA A 406 11.40 38.71 -4.52
N VAL A 407 12.40 39.57 -4.31
CA VAL A 407 13.81 39.18 -4.38
C VAL A 407 14.55 39.65 -3.14
N LEU A 408 15.27 38.73 -2.50
CA LEU A 408 16.10 38.98 -1.33
C LEU A 408 17.58 38.86 -1.71
N LEU A 409 18.32 39.93 -1.46
CA LEU A 409 19.72 40.11 -1.83
C LEU A 409 20.54 40.26 -0.54
N GLN A 410 21.68 39.56 -0.45
CA GLN A 410 22.46 39.51 0.80
C GLN A 410 23.41 40.70 0.99
N GLU A 411 24.04 41.20 -0.08
CA GLU A 411 25.02 42.29 -0.01
C GLU A 411 24.91 43.25 -1.20
N GLN A 412 24.17 44.33 -1.04
CA GLN A 412 23.93 45.32 -2.09
C GLN A 412 23.96 46.74 -1.53
N SER A 413 24.44 47.68 -2.35
CA SER A 413 24.19 49.09 -2.12
C SER A 413 22.84 49.53 -2.71
N VAL A 414 22.30 50.64 -2.22
CA VAL A 414 21.10 51.29 -2.82
C VAL A 414 21.29 51.55 -4.32
N VAL A 415 22.52 51.91 -4.73
CA VAL A 415 22.89 52.17 -6.12
C VAL A 415 22.84 50.89 -6.95
N ASP A 416 23.22 49.75 -6.37
CA ASP A 416 23.19 48.47 -7.07
C ASP A 416 21.77 47.96 -7.26
N CYS A 417 20.90 48.07 -6.25
CA CYS A 417 19.48 47.76 -6.40
C CYS A 417 18.82 48.63 -7.50
N ALA A 418 19.13 49.93 -7.55
CA ALA A 418 18.63 50.82 -8.60
C ALA A 418 19.08 50.37 -10.01
N LYS A 419 20.35 49.95 -10.15
CA LYS A 419 20.88 49.40 -11.43
C LYS A 419 20.19 48.09 -11.81
N ILE A 420 19.88 47.24 -10.83
CA ILE A 420 19.16 45.98 -11.03
C ILE A 420 17.74 46.26 -11.53
N CYS A 421 16.97 47.15 -10.88
CA CYS A 421 15.63 47.53 -11.34
C CYS A 421 15.66 48.09 -12.78
N LYS A 422 16.66 48.94 -13.10
CA LYS A 422 16.88 49.41 -14.48
C LYS A 422 17.23 48.30 -15.48
N ARG A 423 17.84 47.20 -15.03
CA ARG A 423 18.14 46.02 -15.87
C ARG A 423 16.87 45.21 -16.12
N ILE A 424 16.01 45.04 -15.11
CA ILE A 424 14.70 44.40 -15.26
C ILE A 424 13.86 45.17 -16.27
N ASN A 425 13.69 46.49 -16.08
CA ASN A 425 12.91 47.33 -17.00
C ASN A 425 13.42 47.27 -18.44
N ARG A 426 14.74 47.21 -18.66
CA ARG A 426 15.31 47.03 -20.00
C ARG A 426 14.98 45.68 -20.64
N LYS A 427 14.97 44.61 -19.85
CA LYS A 427 14.57 43.28 -20.35
C LYS A 427 13.08 43.21 -20.66
N VAL A 428 12.23 43.80 -19.80
CA VAL A 428 10.78 43.94 -20.06
C VAL A 428 10.54 44.73 -21.34
N ALA A 429 11.19 45.89 -21.50
CA ALA A 429 11.06 46.69 -22.72
C ALA A 429 11.48 45.91 -23.98
N ARG A 430 12.58 45.15 -23.90
CA ARG A 430 13.01 44.28 -25.01
C ARG A 430 12.00 43.18 -25.32
N TYR A 431 11.46 42.51 -24.30
CA TYR A 431 10.42 41.51 -24.47
C TYR A 431 9.19 42.10 -25.17
N ASN A 432 8.76 43.30 -24.77
CA ASN A 432 7.57 43.95 -25.35
C ASN A 432 7.77 44.33 -26.83
N VAL A 433 9.00 44.64 -27.24
CA VAL A 433 9.34 44.87 -28.66
C VAL A 433 9.31 43.55 -29.45
N GLU A 434 9.84 42.47 -28.88
CA GLU A 434 9.87 41.15 -29.54
C GLU A 434 8.48 40.47 -29.56
N ARG A 435 7.60 40.82 -28.61
CA ARG A 435 6.26 40.23 -28.43
C ARG A 435 5.19 41.29 -28.24
N GLU A 436 4.91 42.02 -29.31
CA GLU A 436 3.95 43.13 -29.33
C GLU A 436 2.52 42.74 -28.93
N LEU A 437 2.14 41.46 -29.09
CA LEU A 437 0.76 40.99 -28.87
C LEU A 437 0.41 40.73 -27.39
N MET A 438 1.40 40.62 -26.52
CA MET A 438 1.21 40.41 -25.06
C MET A 438 2.30 41.14 -24.27
N PRO A 439 2.25 42.48 -24.19
CA PRO A 439 3.24 43.26 -23.46
C PRO A 439 3.14 43.00 -21.96
N ILE A 440 4.28 43.01 -21.30
CA ILE A 440 4.42 42.92 -19.84
C ILE A 440 4.52 44.33 -19.27
N GLY A 441 3.62 44.65 -18.34
CA GLY A 441 3.79 45.76 -17.39
C GLY A 441 4.29 45.23 -16.05
N LEU A 442 5.28 45.90 -15.46
CA LEU A 442 5.90 45.46 -14.20
C LEU A 442 6.22 46.69 -13.34
N ALA A 443 5.53 46.82 -12.21
CA ALA A 443 5.86 47.79 -11.17
C ALA A 443 6.98 47.21 -10.29
N ILE A 444 8.00 48.02 -9.95
CA ILE A 444 9.19 47.54 -9.22
C ILE A 444 9.60 48.51 -8.11
N GLY A 445 9.42 48.09 -6.87
CA GLY A 445 9.92 48.80 -5.70
C GLY A 445 11.15 48.11 -5.12
N TYR A 446 12.04 48.88 -4.49
CA TYR A 446 13.16 48.29 -3.77
C TYR A 446 13.54 49.10 -2.53
N ALA A 447 14.11 48.40 -1.55
CA ALA A 447 14.66 48.99 -0.33
C ALA A 447 15.94 48.24 0.07
N VAL A 448 16.84 48.92 0.78
CA VAL A 448 18.10 48.34 1.27
C VAL A 448 18.28 48.78 2.71
N ASN A 449 18.64 47.85 3.60
CA ASN A 449 18.94 48.23 4.97
C ASN A 449 20.26 49.00 5.05
N LYS A 450 20.28 50.00 5.93
CA LYS A 450 21.45 50.85 6.19
C LYS A 450 22.25 50.33 7.37
N THR A 451 21.60 49.66 8.30
CA THR A 451 22.22 49.12 9.51
C THR A 451 21.85 47.66 9.76
N ALA A 452 22.69 46.98 10.53
CA ALA A 452 22.50 45.58 10.95
C ALA A 452 21.27 45.39 11.87
N SER A 453 20.75 46.49 12.44
CA SER A 453 19.59 46.50 13.34
C SER A 453 18.27 46.80 12.64
N ASP A 454 18.29 47.19 11.36
CA ASP A 454 17.07 47.48 10.63
C ASP A 454 16.20 46.20 10.52
N ASN A 455 14.88 46.37 10.60
CA ASN A 455 13.94 45.27 10.50
C ASN A 455 13.60 44.99 9.02
N LEU A 456 13.85 43.76 8.55
CA LEU A 456 13.55 43.33 7.19
C LEU A 456 12.04 43.35 6.87
N ASP A 457 11.16 43.17 7.86
CA ASP A 457 9.71 43.31 7.64
C ASP A 457 9.32 44.77 7.33
N GLU A 458 9.97 45.74 7.98
CA GLU A 458 9.78 47.17 7.67
C GLU A 458 10.39 47.52 6.31
N LEU A 459 11.53 46.90 5.98
CA LEU A 459 12.18 47.07 4.70
C LEU A 459 11.31 46.52 3.55
N LEU A 460 10.64 45.38 3.77
CA LEU A 460 9.69 44.80 2.83
C LEU A 460 8.53 45.75 2.58
N LYS A 461 7.94 46.32 3.65
CA LYS A 461 6.88 47.34 3.54
C LYS A 461 7.34 48.58 2.78
N GLU A 462 8.57 49.03 2.96
CA GLU A 462 9.11 50.17 2.21
C GLU A 462 9.30 49.84 0.72
N ALA A 463 9.80 48.64 0.41
CA ALA A 463 9.91 48.19 -0.99
C ALA A 463 8.51 48.08 -1.64
N ASP A 464 7.54 47.51 -0.93
CA ASP A 464 6.16 47.39 -1.36
C ASP A 464 5.49 48.77 -1.60
N ASN A 465 5.63 49.70 -0.66
CA ASN A 465 5.11 51.07 -0.81
C ASN A 465 5.69 51.79 -2.04
N ARG A 466 6.97 51.59 -2.35
CA ARG A 466 7.60 52.15 -3.56
C ARG A 466 7.08 51.51 -4.83
N MET A 467 6.90 50.19 -4.82
CA MET A 467 6.28 49.45 -5.92
C MET A 467 4.87 49.99 -6.17
N TYR A 468 4.06 50.10 -5.12
CA TYR A 468 2.69 50.60 -5.21
C TYR A 468 2.61 52.04 -5.74
N ARG A 469 3.50 52.93 -5.29
CA ARG A 469 3.59 54.30 -5.85
C ARG A 469 3.93 54.30 -7.33
N GLN A 470 4.87 53.45 -7.77
CA GLN A 470 5.18 53.32 -9.19
C GLN A 470 3.99 52.76 -9.97
N LYS A 471 3.28 51.77 -9.40
CA LYS A 471 2.07 51.18 -9.99
C LYS A 471 1.02 52.26 -10.24
N LEU A 472 0.76 53.15 -9.28
CA LEU A 472 -0.18 54.27 -9.46
C LEU A 472 0.21 55.20 -10.62
N HIS A 473 1.50 55.49 -10.79
CA HIS A 473 1.96 56.37 -11.88
C HIS A 473 1.92 55.71 -13.27
N HIS A 474 2.03 54.38 -13.34
CA HIS A 474 2.05 53.66 -14.62
C HIS A 474 0.74 52.95 -14.96
N HIS A 475 -0.22 52.91 -14.04
CA HIS A 475 -1.44 52.12 -14.18
C HIS A 475 -2.24 52.45 -15.45
N GLU A 476 -2.37 53.72 -15.82
CA GLU A 476 -3.06 54.14 -17.05
C GLU A 476 -2.26 53.78 -18.31
N SER A 477 -0.95 54.05 -18.31
CA SER A 477 -0.08 53.74 -19.47
C SER A 477 0.09 52.23 -19.72
N SER A 478 0.23 51.42 -18.66
CA SER A 478 0.37 49.96 -18.77
C SER A 478 -0.92 49.34 -19.31
N LYS A 479 -2.09 49.82 -18.85
CA LYS A 479 -3.39 49.36 -19.37
C LYS A 479 -3.59 49.74 -20.83
N SER A 480 -3.31 50.99 -21.20
CA SER A 480 -3.39 51.45 -22.59
C SER A 480 -2.50 50.61 -23.51
N ALA A 481 -1.27 50.30 -23.10
CA ALA A 481 -0.38 49.45 -23.90
C ALA A 481 -0.90 48.01 -24.10
N ILE A 482 -1.51 47.40 -23.07
CA ILE A 482 -2.14 46.07 -23.18
C ILE A 482 -3.31 46.13 -24.15
N VAL A 483 -4.10 47.18 -24.10
CA VAL A 483 -5.28 47.37 -24.94
C VAL A 483 -4.88 47.59 -26.40
N ASP A 484 -3.89 48.43 -26.65
CA ASP A 484 -3.33 48.64 -27.99
C ASP A 484 -2.81 47.32 -28.58
N ALA A 485 -2.16 46.49 -27.75
CA ALA A 485 -1.73 45.15 -28.15
C ALA A 485 -2.90 44.22 -28.50
N LEU A 486 -3.99 44.24 -27.71
CA LEU A 486 -5.21 43.47 -27.99
C LEU A 486 -5.88 43.93 -29.29
N ILE A 487 -5.95 45.25 -29.51
CA ILE A 487 -6.49 45.84 -30.75
C ILE A 487 -5.64 45.42 -31.96
N LYS A 488 -4.31 45.50 -31.85
CA LYS A 488 -3.40 45.08 -32.92
C LYS A 488 -3.49 43.58 -33.19
N ALA A 489 -3.66 42.77 -32.14
CA ALA A 489 -3.90 41.33 -32.26
C ALA A 489 -5.18 41.01 -33.01
N LEU A 490 -6.27 41.72 -32.70
CA LEU A 490 -7.54 41.62 -33.44
C LEU A 490 -7.38 42.02 -34.89
N GLN A 491 -6.77 43.17 -35.18
CA GLN A 491 -6.55 43.65 -36.55
C GLN A 491 -5.70 42.68 -37.39
N THR A 492 -4.78 41.94 -36.76
CA THR A 492 -3.96 40.92 -37.44
C THR A 492 -4.73 39.62 -37.67
N ARG A 493 -5.68 39.31 -36.77
CA ARG A 493 -6.48 38.07 -36.76
C ARG A 493 -7.66 38.18 -37.69
N ASP A 494 -8.43 39.25 -37.59
CA ASP A 494 -9.49 39.50 -38.53
C ASP A 494 -8.88 39.81 -39.90
N HIS A 495 -9.25 39.04 -40.92
CA HIS A 495 -9.19 39.47 -42.31
C HIS A 495 -10.18 40.63 -42.55
N ILE A 496 -10.20 41.63 -41.68
CA ILE A 496 -10.83 42.92 -41.92
C ILE A 496 -10.09 43.47 -43.13
N THR A 497 -10.73 43.33 -44.30
CA THR A 497 -10.35 43.98 -45.53
C THR A 497 -10.00 45.43 -45.22
N ASP A 498 -8.86 45.92 -45.71
CA ASP A 498 -8.43 47.31 -45.59
C ASP A 498 -9.65 48.26 -45.67
N GLY A 499 -9.89 49.02 -44.60
CA GLY A 499 -10.93 50.04 -44.53
C GLY A 499 -12.34 49.62 -44.05
N HIS A 500 -12.61 48.41 -43.54
CA HIS A 500 -13.93 48.08 -42.95
C HIS A 500 -14.31 49.05 -41.82
N ALA A 501 -13.42 49.26 -40.85
CA ALA A 501 -13.67 50.16 -39.73
C ALA A 501 -13.96 51.61 -40.20
N GLU A 502 -13.18 52.12 -41.16
CA GLU A 502 -13.36 53.46 -41.72
C GLU A 502 -14.67 53.60 -42.50
N ARG A 503 -15.06 52.58 -43.27
CA ARG A 503 -16.36 52.56 -43.97
C ARG A 503 -17.53 52.50 -43.01
N LEU A 504 -17.42 51.66 -41.98
CA LEU A 504 -18.45 51.47 -40.97
C LEU A 504 -18.67 52.77 -40.19
N GLU A 505 -17.58 53.44 -39.79
CA GLU A 505 -17.60 54.76 -39.17
C GLU A 505 -18.38 55.77 -40.05
N GLY A 506 -18.01 55.90 -41.33
CA GLY A 506 -18.68 56.84 -42.23
C GLY A 506 -20.17 56.57 -42.42
N LEU A 507 -20.57 55.31 -42.57
CA LEU A 507 -21.98 54.93 -42.74
C LEU A 507 -22.81 55.07 -41.45
N VAL A 508 -22.22 54.75 -40.29
CA VAL A 508 -22.87 54.93 -38.98
C VAL A 508 -23.12 56.40 -38.71
N THR A 509 -22.12 57.27 -38.92
CA THR A 509 -22.26 58.71 -38.76
C THR A 509 -23.33 59.28 -39.70
N LEU A 510 -23.32 58.85 -40.97
CA LEU A 510 -24.28 59.33 -41.96
C LEU A 510 -25.74 58.92 -41.63
N LEU A 511 -25.95 57.70 -41.15
CA LEU A 511 -27.28 57.27 -40.68
C LEU A 511 -27.69 58.02 -39.41
N ALA A 512 -26.79 58.20 -38.45
CA ALA A 512 -27.03 58.94 -37.22
C ALA A 512 -27.46 60.40 -37.48
N GLU A 513 -26.81 61.08 -38.43
CA GLU A 513 -27.17 62.44 -38.86
C GLU A 513 -28.58 62.49 -39.46
N SER A 514 -28.92 61.54 -40.33
CA SER A 514 -30.22 61.52 -41.01
C SER A 514 -31.41 61.37 -40.06
N VAL A 515 -31.17 60.82 -38.85
CA VAL A 515 -32.19 60.57 -37.83
C VAL A 515 -32.10 61.56 -36.66
N GLY A 516 -31.23 62.56 -36.74
CA GLY A 516 -31.17 63.68 -35.80
C GLY A 516 -30.41 63.39 -34.50
N ILE A 517 -29.47 62.42 -34.49
CA ILE A 517 -28.56 62.23 -33.35
C ILE A 517 -27.62 63.44 -33.23
N SER A 518 -27.34 63.85 -32.00
CA SER A 518 -26.47 64.99 -31.71
C SER A 518 -25.03 64.73 -32.16
N HIS A 519 -24.42 65.71 -32.84
CA HIS A 519 -23.01 65.68 -33.24
C HIS A 519 -22.03 65.42 -32.07
N ASN A 520 -22.43 65.72 -30.83
CA ASN A 520 -21.60 65.45 -29.65
C ASN A 520 -21.37 63.96 -29.39
N ILE A 521 -22.24 63.08 -29.90
CA ILE A 521 -22.18 61.62 -29.72
C ILE A 521 -21.37 60.96 -30.86
N HIS A 522 -21.08 61.70 -31.95
CA HIS A 522 -20.39 61.16 -33.12
C HIS A 522 -18.99 60.59 -32.82
N PRO A 523 -18.16 61.22 -31.95
CA PRO A 523 -16.87 60.62 -31.56
C PRO A 523 -17.04 59.25 -30.91
N ASP A 524 -18.02 59.11 -30.01
CA ASP A 524 -18.31 57.84 -29.34
C ASP A 524 -18.87 56.80 -30.33
N LEU A 525 -19.71 57.21 -31.28
CA LEU A 525 -20.20 56.34 -32.36
C LEU A 525 -19.07 55.84 -33.27
N ALA A 526 -18.09 56.70 -33.57
CA ALA A 526 -16.90 56.31 -34.34
C ALA A 526 -16.05 55.29 -33.57
N LEU A 527 -15.81 55.54 -32.28
CA LEU A 527 -15.13 54.58 -31.40
C LEU A 527 -15.91 53.25 -31.32
N PHE A 528 -17.23 53.31 -31.21
CA PHE A 528 -18.08 52.12 -31.17
C PHE A 528 -18.02 51.32 -32.46
N ALA A 529 -18.14 51.97 -33.63
CA ALA A 529 -17.99 51.29 -34.92
C ALA A 529 -16.63 50.59 -35.05
N ARG A 530 -15.56 51.23 -34.56
CA ARG A 530 -14.20 50.65 -34.60
C ARG A 530 -13.99 49.49 -33.63
N PHE A 531 -14.63 49.52 -32.46
CA PHE A 531 -14.33 48.59 -31.35
C PHE A 531 -15.49 47.67 -30.95
N HIS A 532 -16.60 47.65 -31.68
CA HIS A 532 -17.75 46.79 -31.37
C HIS A 532 -17.38 45.30 -31.24
N ASP A 533 -16.43 44.84 -32.06
CA ASP A 533 -15.94 43.47 -32.09
C ASP A 533 -14.72 43.20 -31.18
N LEU A 534 -14.37 44.13 -30.27
CA LEU A 534 -13.19 44.06 -29.40
C LEU A 534 -13.10 42.74 -28.60
N GLY A 535 -14.22 42.11 -28.27
CA GLY A 535 -14.20 40.86 -27.53
C GLY A 535 -13.89 39.60 -28.33
N LYS A 536 -13.80 39.69 -29.67
CA LYS A 536 -13.36 38.54 -30.50
C LYS A 536 -11.96 38.05 -30.14
N VAL A 537 -11.17 38.89 -29.45
CA VAL A 537 -9.83 38.57 -28.99
C VAL A 537 -9.81 37.40 -28.01
N GLY A 538 -10.89 37.22 -27.25
CA GLY A 538 -11.06 36.12 -26.30
C GLY A 538 -11.70 34.86 -26.90
N ILE A 539 -12.03 34.86 -28.19
CA ILE A 539 -12.64 33.71 -28.87
C ILE A 539 -11.53 32.78 -29.39
N PRO A 540 -11.60 31.46 -29.15
CA PRO A 540 -10.60 30.52 -29.64
C PRO A 540 -10.46 30.53 -31.17
N ASP A 541 -9.21 30.49 -31.67
CA ASP A 541 -8.89 30.56 -33.11
C ASP A 541 -9.63 29.50 -33.95
N HIS A 542 -9.78 28.27 -33.43
CA HIS A 542 -10.48 27.20 -34.14
C HIS A 542 -12.00 27.43 -34.27
N ILE A 543 -12.58 28.32 -33.46
CA ILE A 543 -13.96 28.79 -33.57
C ILE A 543 -14.01 30.04 -34.44
N LEU A 544 -13.15 31.03 -34.18
CA LEU A 544 -13.10 32.30 -34.90
C LEU A 544 -12.84 32.13 -36.41
N PHE A 545 -11.94 31.21 -36.78
CA PHE A 545 -11.52 30.98 -38.17
C PHE A 545 -12.16 29.76 -38.84
N LYS A 546 -13.18 29.15 -38.23
CA LYS A 546 -13.77 27.93 -38.75
C LYS A 546 -14.38 28.18 -40.15
N PRO A 547 -13.96 27.43 -41.19
CA PRO A 547 -14.49 27.62 -42.55
C PRO A 547 -15.90 27.05 -42.73
N ALA A 548 -16.35 26.18 -41.82
CA ALA A 548 -17.68 25.59 -41.79
C ALA A 548 -18.57 26.29 -40.76
N ARG A 549 -19.89 26.13 -40.90
CA ARG A 549 -20.87 26.68 -39.95
C ARG A 549 -20.55 26.23 -38.51
N LEU A 550 -20.61 27.17 -37.57
CA LEU A 550 -20.46 26.89 -36.14
C LEU A 550 -21.58 25.96 -35.66
N THR A 551 -21.21 25.00 -34.81
CA THR A 551 -22.17 24.18 -34.05
C THR A 551 -22.83 25.01 -32.96
N ASP A 552 -23.95 24.54 -32.41
CA ASP A 552 -24.66 25.26 -31.34
C ASP A 552 -23.76 25.53 -30.12
N LYS A 553 -22.89 24.58 -29.77
CA LYS A 553 -21.91 24.76 -28.67
C LYS A 553 -20.86 25.81 -28.98
N GLU A 554 -20.32 25.80 -30.20
CA GLU A 554 -19.33 26.80 -30.64
C GLU A 554 -19.98 28.18 -30.77
N PHE A 555 -21.24 28.25 -31.16
CA PHE A 555 -21.98 29.51 -31.27
C PHE A 555 -22.24 30.13 -29.89
N VAL A 556 -22.50 29.32 -28.86
CA VAL A 556 -22.57 29.80 -27.46
C VAL A 556 -21.25 30.47 -27.04
N ILE A 557 -20.10 29.87 -27.40
CA ILE A 557 -18.79 30.46 -27.12
C ILE A 557 -18.60 31.76 -27.92
N MET A 558 -18.97 31.76 -29.20
CA MET A 558 -18.89 32.96 -30.05
C MET A 558 -19.68 34.14 -29.47
N LYS A 559 -20.88 33.90 -28.92
CA LYS A 559 -21.71 34.97 -28.29
C LYS A 559 -21.02 35.68 -27.12
N GLN A 560 -20.06 35.03 -26.46
CA GLN A 560 -19.35 35.60 -25.31
C GLN A 560 -18.49 36.81 -25.69
N HIS A 561 -18.19 37.03 -26.98
CA HIS A 561 -17.37 38.17 -27.39
C HIS A 561 -18.02 39.51 -26.99
N SER A 562 -19.34 39.65 -26.97
CA SER A 562 -19.98 40.90 -26.53
C SER A 562 -19.68 41.20 -25.05
N GLU A 563 -19.73 40.19 -24.18
CA GLU A 563 -19.41 40.31 -22.76
C GLU A 563 -17.90 40.48 -22.49
N ILE A 564 -17.05 39.84 -23.30
CA ILE A 564 -15.59 40.03 -23.24
C ILE A 564 -15.25 41.46 -23.66
N GLY A 565 -15.80 41.93 -24.77
CA GLY A 565 -15.60 43.29 -25.29
C GLY A 565 -16.07 44.35 -24.30
N TYR A 566 -17.24 44.16 -23.69
CA TYR A 566 -17.75 45.01 -22.61
C TYR A 566 -16.76 45.16 -21.44
N ARG A 567 -16.24 44.03 -20.93
CA ARG A 567 -15.29 44.03 -19.81
C ARG A 567 -13.98 44.73 -20.17
N ILE A 568 -13.49 44.54 -21.40
CA ILE A 568 -12.30 45.24 -21.89
C ILE A 568 -12.59 46.75 -21.96
N ALA A 569 -13.70 47.15 -22.57
CA ALA A 569 -14.09 48.55 -22.75
C ALA A 569 -14.27 49.28 -21.40
N LEU A 570 -14.92 48.65 -20.41
CA LEU A 570 -15.04 49.20 -19.05
C LEU A 570 -13.70 49.47 -18.36
N SER A 571 -12.65 48.74 -18.74
CA SER A 571 -11.33 48.89 -18.14
C SER A 571 -10.50 50.03 -18.74
N ILE A 572 -10.99 50.64 -19.83
CA ILE A 572 -10.35 51.69 -20.60
C ILE A 572 -11.16 52.98 -20.44
N PRO A 573 -10.61 54.05 -19.84
CA PRO A 573 -11.33 55.31 -19.65
C PRO A 573 -11.96 55.86 -20.95
N ASP A 574 -11.22 55.82 -22.06
CA ASP A 574 -11.67 56.35 -23.36
C ASP A 574 -12.77 55.50 -24.02
N LEU A 575 -12.92 54.21 -23.68
CA LEU A 575 -13.97 53.33 -24.23
C LEU A 575 -15.11 53.09 -23.25
N GLN A 576 -15.00 53.57 -22.01
CA GLN A 576 -16.03 53.39 -21.00
C GLN A 576 -17.40 53.94 -21.45
N PRO A 577 -17.50 55.11 -22.14
CA PRO A 577 -18.78 55.62 -22.62
C PRO A 577 -19.50 54.68 -23.59
N ILE A 578 -18.76 53.86 -24.35
CA ILE A 578 -19.30 52.97 -25.38
C ILE A 578 -19.46 51.52 -24.91
N ALA A 579 -19.07 51.19 -23.67
CA ALA A 579 -19.03 49.82 -23.19
C ALA A 579 -20.41 49.14 -23.27
N GLU A 580 -21.46 49.80 -22.78
CA GLU A 580 -22.83 49.28 -22.84
C GLU A 580 -23.29 49.04 -24.29
N TRP A 581 -22.81 49.84 -25.25
CA TRP A 581 -23.12 49.63 -26.66
C TRP A 581 -22.41 48.38 -27.20
N ILE A 582 -21.15 48.16 -26.83
CA ILE A 582 -20.40 46.93 -27.15
C ILE A 582 -21.10 45.69 -26.57
N LEU A 583 -21.67 45.79 -25.37
CA LEU A 583 -22.39 44.67 -24.77
C LEU A 583 -23.64 44.30 -25.59
N HIS A 584 -24.39 45.30 -26.07
CA HIS A 584 -25.72 45.11 -26.66
C HIS A 584 -25.77 45.25 -28.20
N HIS A 585 -24.63 45.32 -28.88
CA HIS A 585 -24.60 45.52 -30.34
C HIS A 585 -25.20 44.35 -31.15
N HIS A 586 -25.37 43.17 -30.54
CA HIS A 586 -26.01 42.01 -31.16
C HIS A 586 -27.47 41.79 -30.72
N GLU A 587 -28.06 42.74 -30.02
CA GLU A 587 -29.50 42.74 -29.74
C GLU A 587 -30.29 42.98 -31.02
N TRP A 588 -31.40 42.26 -31.18
CA TRP A 588 -32.24 42.33 -32.37
C TRP A 588 -33.57 42.98 -32.02
N TRP A 589 -34.11 43.77 -32.95
CA TRP A 589 -35.36 44.52 -32.74
C TRP A 589 -36.51 43.68 -32.15
N GLY A 590 -36.63 42.41 -32.56
CA GLY A 590 -37.64 41.45 -32.13
C GLY A 590 -37.33 40.66 -30.85
N GLY A 591 -36.19 40.92 -30.17
CA GLY A 591 -35.81 40.29 -28.91
C GLY A 591 -35.10 38.93 -29.03
N GLN A 592 -34.75 38.47 -30.24
CA GLN A 592 -34.03 37.21 -30.44
C GLN A 592 -32.49 37.36 -30.40
N GLY A 593 -32.00 38.56 -30.10
CA GLY A 593 -30.57 38.88 -29.99
C GLY A 593 -29.95 38.42 -28.67
N TYR A 594 -28.73 38.87 -28.41
CA TYR A 594 -27.98 38.56 -27.19
C TYR A 594 -27.12 39.76 -26.77
N PRO A 595 -26.67 39.83 -25.50
CA PRO A 595 -26.85 38.86 -24.41
C PRO A 595 -28.08 39.10 -23.49
N GLY A 596 -28.63 40.32 -23.47
CA GLY A 596 -29.71 40.74 -22.58
C GLY A 596 -31.13 40.44 -23.09
N GLY A 597 -31.29 40.15 -24.39
CA GLY A 597 -32.61 39.89 -24.99
C GLY A 597 -33.47 41.15 -25.07
N LEU A 598 -32.83 42.30 -25.22
CA LEU A 598 -33.48 43.60 -25.32
C LEU A 598 -34.31 43.68 -26.61
N GLN A 599 -35.44 44.37 -26.57
CA GLN A 599 -36.32 44.49 -27.73
C GLN A 599 -36.71 45.95 -28.02
N LYS A 600 -36.90 46.25 -29.30
CA LYS A 600 -37.37 47.56 -29.79
C LYS A 600 -36.53 48.72 -29.22
N HIS A 601 -37.15 49.61 -28.47
CA HIS A 601 -36.55 50.83 -27.91
C HIS A 601 -35.76 50.59 -26.63
N GLU A 602 -35.79 49.38 -26.06
CA GLU A 602 -34.87 49.01 -24.98
C GLU A 602 -33.43 48.89 -25.50
N ILE A 603 -33.27 48.64 -26.81
CA ILE A 603 -31.97 48.60 -27.48
C ILE A 603 -31.50 50.05 -27.71
N PRO A 604 -30.28 50.42 -27.27
CA PRO A 604 -29.69 51.72 -27.58
C PRO A 604 -29.78 52.05 -29.07
N ILE A 605 -30.08 53.30 -29.42
CA ILE A 605 -30.25 53.69 -30.83
C ILE A 605 -28.96 53.49 -31.62
N GLU A 606 -27.83 53.68 -30.95
CA GLU A 606 -26.47 53.47 -31.44
C GLU A 606 -26.25 52.02 -31.88
N CYS A 607 -26.68 51.05 -31.07
CA CYS A 607 -26.65 49.63 -31.42
C CYS A 607 -27.57 49.32 -32.61
N ARG A 608 -28.78 49.88 -32.64
CA ARG A 608 -29.72 49.67 -33.75
C ARG A 608 -29.19 50.21 -35.07
N ILE A 609 -28.47 51.33 -35.05
CA ILE A 609 -27.77 51.91 -36.20
C ILE A 609 -26.63 50.99 -36.64
N LEU A 610 -25.73 50.62 -35.71
CA LEU A 610 -24.57 49.80 -36.03
C LEU A 610 -24.96 48.45 -36.66
N THR A 611 -25.97 47.77 -36.11
CA THR A 611 -26.41 46.45 -36.60
C THR A 611 -26.89 46.50 -38.05
N ILE A 612 -27.53 47.59 -38.48
CA ILE A 612 -27.94 47.77 -39.89
C ILE A 612 -26.73 48.00 -40.79
N VAL A 613 -25.83 48.87 -40.34
CA VAL A 613 -24.65 49.27 -41.12
C VAL A 613 -23.64 48.11 -41.25
N ASP A 614 -23.40 47.36 -40.18
CA ASP A 614 -22.51 46.19 -40.20
C ASP A 614 -23.08 45.07 -41.08
N ALA A 615 -24.38 44.80 -40.98
CA ALA A 615 -25.03 43.83 -41.88
C ALA A 615 -24.91 44.26 -43.36
N TYR A 616 -25.07 45.55 -43.66
CA TYR A 616 -24.91 46.06 -45.01
C TYR A 616 -23.46 45.94 -45.52
N ASP A 617 -22.46 46.34 -44.72
CA ASP A 617 -21.04 46.20 -45.10
C ASP A 617 -20.66 44.72 -45.27
N ALA A 618 -21.17 43.83 -44.41
CA ALA A 618 -20.98 42.39 -44.50
C ALA A 618 -21.54 41.79 -45.80
N MET A 619 -22.71 42.27 -46.25
CA MET A 619 -23.35 41.82 -47.48
C MET A 619 -22.65 42.34 -48.73
N THR A 620 -22.22 43.61 -48.74
CA THR A 620 -21.77 44.31 -49.94
C THR A 620 -20.27 44.22 -50.21
N ASN A 621 -19.49 43.67 -49.28
CA ASN A 621 -18.04 43.48 -49.45
C ASN A 621 -17.66 42.00 -49.44
N ASN A 622 -16.53 41.69 -50.09
CA ASN A 622 -16.01 40.32 -50.13
C ASN A 622 -15.45 39.94 -48.74
N ARG A 623 -15.94 38.83 -48.19
CA ARG A 623 -15.37 38.19 -47.00
C ARG A 623 -14.76 36.83 -47.41
N PRO A 624 -13.80 36.26 -46.64
CA PRO A 624 -13.13 34.99 -46.99
C PRO A 624 -14.08 33.84 -47.35
N TYR A 625 -15.32 33.86 -46.85
CA TYR A 625 -16.34 32.81 -47.04
C TYR A 625 -17.62 33.30 -47.73
N HIS A 626 -17.67 34.55 -48.20
CA HIS A 626 -18.88 35.14 -48.81
C HIS A 626 -18.52 36.13 -49.92
N LYS A 627 -19.07 35.92 -51.12
CA LYS A 627 -18.93 36.87 -52.23
C LYS A 627 -19.89 38.04 -52.01
N ALA A 628 -19.39 39.27 -52.21
CA ALA A 628 -20.19 40.49 -52.15
C ALA A 628 -21.47 40.37 -53.00
N MET A 629 -22.61 40.74 -52.43
CA MET A 629 -23.86 40.89 -53.16
C MET A 629 -24.04 42.32 -53.66
N SER A 630 -24.90 42.51 -54.66
CA SER A 630 -25.19 43.86 -55.17
C SER A 630 -25.93 44.70 -54.13
N ARG A 631 -25.77 46.03 -54.19
CA ARG A 631 -26.49 46.96 -53.30
C ARG A 631 -28.01 46.71 -53.29
N LYS A 632 -28.60 46.43 -54.46
CA LYS A 632 -30.04 46.12 -54.59
C LYS A 632 -30.44 44.86 -53.80
N GLN A 633 -29.61 43.83 -53.82
CA GLN A 633 -29.87 42.60 -53.05
C GLN A 633 -29.72 42.83 -51.55
N ALA A 634 -28.71 43.61 -51.13
CA ALA A 634 -28.53 43.99 -49.74
C ALA A 634 -29.74 44.80 -49.20
N VAL A 635 -30.27 45.74 -49.98
CA VAL A 635 -31.49 46.50 -49.62
C VAL A 635 -32.70 45.58 -49.45
N ILE A 636 -32.94 44.65 -50.38
CA ILE A 636 -34.04 43.68 -50.28
C ILE A 636 -33.92 42.86 -48.99
N GLU A 637 -32.71 42.45 -48.62
CA GLU A 637 -32.47 41.67 -47.40
C GLU A 637 -32.67 42.51 -46.13
N LEU A 638 -32.22 43.77 -46.11
CA LEU A 638 -32.49 44.70 -45.01
C LEU A 638 -34.00 44.93 -44.82
N GLU A 639 -34.75 45.12 -45.92
CA GLU A 639 -36.21 45.27 -45.88
C GLU A 639 -36.91 43.99 -45.41
N ARG A 640 -36.43 42.81 -45.83
CA ARG A 640 -36.97 41.51 -45.41
C ARG A 640 -36.81 41.27 -43.91
N CYS A 641 -35.70 41.71 -43.33
CA CYS A 641 -35.39 41.57 -41.91
C CYS A 641 -35.85 42.76 -41.04
N SER A 642 -36.50 43.75 -41.65
CA SER A 642 -37.10 44.89 -40.96
C SER A 642 -38.18 44.45 -39.98
N GLY A 643 -38.13 44.96 -38.75
CA GLY A 643 -39.08 44.61 -37.68
C GLY A 643 -38.80 43.29 -36.98
N THR A 644 -37.73 42.58 -37.36
CA THR A 644 -37.24 41.38 -36.66
C THR A 644 -35.81 41.58 -36.20
N GLN A 645 -34.84 41.63 -37.12
CA GLN A 645 -33.45 41.93 -36.78
C GLN A 645 -33.22 43.44 -36.68
N PHE A 646 -33.78 44.21 -37.62
CA PHE A 646 -33.50 45.63 -37.78
C PHE A 646 -34.69 46.52 -37.39
N ASP A 647 -34.39 47.73 -36.93
CA ASP A 647 -35.38 48.77 -36.66
C ASP A 647 -36.03 49.26 -37.98
N PRO A 648 -37.37 49.15 -38.14
CA PRO A 648 -38.06 49.54 -39.37
C PRO A 648 -37.92 51.01 -39.77
N GLU A 649 -37.74 51.92 -38.81
CA GLU A 649 -37.61 53.35 -39.10
C GLU A 649 -36.20 53.67 -39.58
N LEU A 650 -35.20 53.05 -38.95
CA LEU A 650 -33.80 53.20 -39.35
C LEU A 650 -33.51 52.54 -40.70
N VAL A 651 -34.08 51.37 -41.00
CA VAL A 651 -33.93 50.74 -42.34
C VAL A 651 -34.48 51.65 -43.43
N ARG A 652 -35.67 52.22 -43.25
CA ARG A 652 -36.26 53.15 -44.23
C ARG A 652 -35.41 54.41 -44.44
N SER A 653 -34.76 54.90 -43.37
CA SER A 653 -33.87 56.05 -43.44
C SER A 653 -32.57 55.69 -44.16
N PHE A 654 -31.95 54.56 -43.79
CA PHE A 654 -30.72 54.07 -44.40
C PHE A 654 -30.85 53.77 -45.89
N VAL A 655 -31.93 53.10 -46.31
CA VAL A 655 -32.18 52.77 -47.73
C VAL A 655 -32.31 54.03 -48.61
N LYS A 656 -32.77 55.16 -48.06
CA LYS A 656 -32.83 56.43 -48.81
C LYS A 656 -31.45 57.08 -48.99
N LEU A 657 -30.48 56.72 -48.16
CA LEU A 657 -29.16 57.32 -48.13
C LEU A 657 -28.15 56.64 -49.07
N ILE A 658 -28.36 55.35 -49.39
CA ILE A 658 -27.45 54.49 -50.17
C ILE A 658 -27.92 54.25 -51.60
#